data_AF-A0A1Q9D0R6-F1
#
_entry.id   AF-A0A1Q9D0R6-F1
#
_cell.length_a   1.000
_cell.length_b   1.000
_cell.length_c   1.000
_cell.angle_alpha   90.00
_cell.angle_beta   90.00
_cell.angle_gamma   90.00
#
_symmetry.space_group_name_H-M   'P 1'
#
loop_
_entity.id
_entity.type
_entity.pdbx_description
1 polymer ?
#
loop_
_entity_poly.entity_id
_entity_poly.type
_entity_poly.pdbx_seq_one_letter_code
_entity_poly.pdbx_strand_id
1 'polypeptide(L)'
;MALVPTESSFLSSLNVDRKRALDRQKKREELLVDTEGGTKILGLHQDLQALVDVLDERVESKLSANEKAYFVAYKSFMFTVQKEYKELKQKADEEETKTRRDAKIQSLEKELDWFMNEALRLDELVKKYKKELDKWKGKAEALEDDRQFLENQIKQAKRTNKSLRSAVEEGDEIFANISEAPGPDGKESPTKSDDGCRKAVSPEACRDADAHAAQFAAYTGMTPKWCYRLVLISLVLRVMGGCWVAFVALEYTRYYVLNDLTELDLLRVLTGSPQFAVQAFLFPFLGVLSDRVSRKKLILASSVAISASAWLMTVVPSVEVYIFTKVLALVSDVGGPIRDAMLRDIFSADEWELKHGGVTGLKARLAIVGQMGFALAMAVGMAIIKLGEVGIGLPNEYTVHKEHCGAHHCIQPGHFSWDGPWAIDGSLRLMMLMGSVALSLETVLVAVAFPETIKPELRTSTRKLVVENWRVIQPWNNLRVFATHELRLLMSIRTMGYVIAAGGGSVYMSFYQRFEFDTFTMMTHTVLAGAATWLTTLAVPKLVDCLGDMRGVWIPSIVLSMLYGVACGLIPAGHGYLVYVVWPLLGGPSFALTGFAPDLLAKLIPADVQGTFTTAKSFLFRLSQAIFMWPWNQLFMHTAHFAYPLDATALWVSLALGVPMLMLTCYACQHDPREAIKSGRALDAFMASDYAKSSWYKKNAAEEVFEQQASAAGGQQMEMLQYTATLSRQVSKQSKRSASATRNPTDVEHSHVPEELTHVHVLKRSCEQCHQERAQSSAYAALVSAEDGQQQQTAKPQDLPQDAETIQGPTFNGLSQELEEKYQTTVRRLKQQLQQEQKQAAKMRAIADRQFTEPSELEAFFLECVDQVKTEITERRKAALEQNKALRAGGEGKARGYPEALPPHLAKLAQTPTLDDFTVTDRRKVVELLLSSEHVLQFLYDKLFPPESSAQ
;
A
#
# COMPACT_ATOMS: atom_id res chain seq x y z
N MET A 1 -45.15 16.15 21.94
CA MET A 1 -45.52 17.51 22.36
C MET A 1 -46.38 17.37 23.62
N ALA A 2 -45.75 17.38 24.80
CA ALA A 2 -46.40 17.41 26.10
C ALA A 2 -45.55 18.34 26.97
N LEU A 3 -46.12 19.47 27.38
CA LEU A 3 -45.44 20.52 28.13
C LEU A 3 -45.32 20.11 29.60
N VAL A 4 -44.08 19.99 30.07
CA VAL A 4 -43.75 19.86 31.49
C VAL A 4 -43.90 21.25 32.12
N PRO A 5 -44.66 21.41 33.22
CA PRO A 5 -44.78 22.69 33.90
C PRO A 5 -43.51 22.98 34.69
N THR A 6 -43.03 24.21 34.58
CA THR A 6 -41.82 24.72 35.25
C THR A 6 -42.03 24.84 36.77
N GLU A 7 -41.01 24.46 37.56
CA GLU A 7 -41.00 24.45 39.04
C GLU A 7 -41.33 25.79 39.71
N SER A 8 -41.31 26.91 38.97
CA SER A 8 -41.58 28.24 39.52
C SER A 8 -43.03 28.45 39.97
N SER A 9 -43.98 27.67 39.44
CA SER A 9 -45.41 27.79 39.79
C SER A 9 -45.71 27.30 41.21
N PHE A 10 -45.01 26.24 41.66
CA PHE A 10 -45.27 25.58 42.93
C PHE A 10 -44.71 26.37 44.13
N LEU A 11 -43.53 26.96 43.99
CA LEU A 11 -42.93 27.81 45.04
C LEU A 11 -43.72 29.13 45.23
N SER A 12 -44.40 29.59 44.18
CA SER A 12 -45.24 30.78 44.23
C SER A 12 -46.54 30.55 45.02
N SER A 13 -47.15 29.36 44.91
CA SER A 13 -48.38 29.04 45.65
C SER A 13 -48.15 28.87 47.15
N LEU A 14 -47.04 28.23 47.54
CA LEU A 14 -46.66 28.05 48.95
C LEU A 14 -46.45 29.37 49.69
N ASN A 15 -45.87 30.38 49.02
CA ASN A 15 -45.66 31.69 49.61
C ASN A 15 -46.97 32.49 49.81
N VAL A 16 -47.97 32.28 48.95
CA VAL A 16 -49.28 32.93 49.08
C VAL A 16 -50.08 32.36 50.26
N ASP A 17 -50.01 31.05 50.47
CA ASP A 17 -50.71 30.39 51.59
C ASP A 17 -50.08 30.72 52.94
N ARG A 18 -48.74 30.83 53.02
CA ARG A 18 -48.03 31.31 54.22
C ARG A 18 -48.46 32.72 54.62
N LYS A 19 -48.63 33.62 53.65
CA LYS A 19 -49.05 35.01 53.90
C LYS A 19 -50.49 35.08 54.42
N ARG A 20 -51.41 34.29 53.84
CA ARG A 20 -52.81 34.20 54.30
C ARG A 20 -52.93 33.60 55.71
N ALA A 21 -52.06 32.67 56.09
CA ALA A 21 -52.03 32.10 57.44
C ALA A 21 -51.57 33.13 58.48
N LEU A 22 -50.51 33.89 58.18
CA LEU A 22 -50.00 34.97 59.04
C LEU A 22 -51.05 36.08 59.26
N ASP A 23 -51.78 36.47 58.22
CA ASP A 23 -52.84 37.49 58.34
C ASP A 23 -54.00 37.01 59.22
N ARG A 24 -54.36 35.71 59.16
CA ARG A 24 -55.37 35.11 60.05
C ARG A 24 -54.90 35.03 61.49
N GLN A 25 -53.61 34.77 61.70
CA GLN A 25 -53.01 34.69 63.03
C GLN A 25 -52.99 36.07 63.70
N LYS A 26 -52.52 37.11 63.00
CA LYS A 26 -52.55 38.50 63.50
C LYS A 26 -53.96 38.95 63.89
N LYS A 27 -54.96 38.61 63.07
CA LYS A 27 -56.35 38.95 63.36
C LYS A 27 -56.90 38.21 64.59
N ARG A 28 -56.42 36.99 64.88
CA ARG A 28 -56.76 36.24 66.10
C ARG A 28 -56.05 36.81 67.32
N GLU A 29 -54.80 37.23 67.17
CA GLU A 29 -54.03 37.89 68.23
C GLU A 29 -54.68 39.23 68.61
N GLU A 30 -55.10 40.04 67.64
CA GLU A 30 -55.85 41.30 67.86
C GLU A 30 -57.17 41.08 68.63
N LEU A 31 -57.92 40.02 68.31
CA LEU A 31 -59.19 39.69 68.98
C LEU A 31 -59.01 39.20 70.42
N LEU A 32 -57.84 38.62 70.74
CA LEU A 32 -57.55 38.08 72.08
C LEU A 32 -57.04 39.15 73.04
N VAL A 33 -56.48 40.26 72.55
CA VAL A 33 -55.98 41.37 73.38
C VAL A 33 -57.09 42.01 74.23
N ASP A 34 -58.33 42.02 73.76
CA ASP A 34 -59.49 42.63 74.45
C ASP A 34 -60.17 41.71 75.47
N THR A 35 -59.71 40.46 75.63
CA THR A 35 -60.31 39.49 76.57
C THR A 35 -59.54 39.38 77.88
N GLU A 36 -60.27 39.31 79.00
CA GLU A 36 -59.70 39.19 80.36
C GLU A 36 -59.01 37.81 80.51
N GLY A 37 -57.68 37.80 80.33
CA GLY A 37 -56.85 36.58 80.28
C GLY A 37 -56.11 36.34 78.95
N GLY A 38 -56.44 37.09 77.90
CA GLY A 38 -55.83 36.95 76.58
C GLY A 38 -54.34 37.28 76.54
N THR A 39 -53.87 38.23 77.36
CA THR A 39 -52.44 38.56 77.49
C THR A 39 -51.60 37.39 78.02
N LYS A 40 -52.15 36.59 78.94
CA LYS A 40 -51.49 35.40 79.48
C LYS A 40 -51.44 34.26 78.46
N ILE A 41 -52.50 34.11 77.65
CA ILE A 41 -52.56 33.13 76.56
C ILE A 41 -51.56 33.50 75.46
N LEU A 42 -51.47 34.78 75.10
CA LEU A 42 -50.49 35.27 74.13
C LEU A 42 -49.05 35.08 74.62
N GLY A 43 -48.78 35.29 75.90
CA GLY A 43 -47.48 35.00 76.52
C GLY A 43 -47.11 33.52 76.43
N LEU A 44 -48.01 32.61 76.82
CA LEU A 44 -47.77 31.15 76.72
C LEU A 44 -47.63 30.68 75.27
N HIS A 45 -48.35 31.30 74.34
CA HIS A 45 -48.22 31.02 72.91
C HIS A 45 -46.85 31.47 72.37
N GLN A 46 -46.35 32.63 72.82
CA GLN A 46 -45.00 33.09 72.50
C GLN A 46 -43.92 32.16 73.07
N ASP A 47 -44.09 31.69 74.32
CA ASP A 47 -43.16 30.74 74.93
C ASP A 47 -43.16 29.38 74.22
N LEU A 48 -44.35 28.90 73.80
CA LEU A 48 -44.48 27.68 72.98
C LEU A 48 -43.84 27.86 71.61
N GLN A 49 -44.05 29.01 70.97
CA GLN A 49 -43.43 29.31 69.68
C GLN A 49 -41.90 29.35 69.80
N ALA A 50 -41.37 30.01 70.84
CA ALA A 50 -39.93 30.04 71.11
C ALA A 50 -39.36 28.64 71.35
N LEU A 51 -40.09 27.76 72.04
CA LEU A 51 -39.65 26.38 72.27
C LEU A 51 -39.68 25.53 70.98
N VAL A 52 -40.68 25.74 70.12
CA VAL A 52 -40.76 25.11 68.79
C VAL A 52 -39.60 25.58 67.92
N ASP A 53 -39.32 26.88 67.89
CA ASP A 53 -38.22 27.44 67.10
C ASP A 53 -36.85 26.88 67.55
N VAL A 54 -36.63 26.72 68.87
CA VAL A 54 -35.43 26.08 69.44
C VAL A 54 -35.35 24.58 69.10
N LEU A 55 -36.49 23.87 69.07
CA LEU A 55 -36.54 22.47 68.69
C LEU A 55 -36.22 22.28 67.21
N ASP A 56 -36.80 23.11 66.34
CA ASP A 56 -36.54 23.11 64.90
C ASP A 56 -35.06 23.38 64.62
N GLU A 57 -34.45 24.37 65.29
CA GLU A 57 -33.02 24.65 65.15
C GLU A 57 -32.14 23.46 65.57
N ARG A 58 -32.50 22.77 66.66
CA ARG A 58 -31.78 21.57 67.12
C ARG A 58 -31.96 20.37 66.18
N VAL A 59 -33.16 20.18 65.65
CA VAL A 59 -33.47 19.10 64.71
C VAL A 59 -32.76 19.35 63.39
N GLU A 60 -32.79 20.57 62.87
CA GLU A 60 -32.06 20.97 61.67
C GLU A 60 -30.55 20.81 61.86
N SER A 61 -30.01 21.22 63.02
CA SER A 61 -28.60 21.02 63.37
C SER A 61 -28.21 19.53 63.38
N LYS A 62 -29.03 18.67 63.98
CA LYS A 62 -28.78 17.21 64.03
C LYS A 62 -28.94 16.54 62.67
N LEU A 63 -29.92 16.96 61.87
CA LEU A 63 -30.11 16.48 60.50
C LEU A 63 -28.91 16.87 59.63
N SER A 64 -28.48 18.14 59.65
CA SER A 64 -27.30 18.61 58.92
C SER A 64 -26.01 17.89 59.35
N ALA A 65 -25.85 17.61 60.64
CA ALA A 65 -24.72 16.83 61.14
C ALA A 65 -24.73 15.39 60.63
N ASN A 66 -25.89 14.72 60.67
CA ASN A 66 -26.05 13.36 60.15
C ASN A 66 -25.89 13.29 58.63
N GLU A 67 -26.43 14.25 57.90
CA GLU A 67 -26.30 14.35 56.44
C GLU A 67 -24.83 14.51 56.05
N LYS A 68 -24.09 15.38 56.74
CA LYS A 68 -22.63 15.54 56.52
C LYS A 68 -21.87 14.25 56.82
N ALA A 69 -22.18 13.58 57.93
CA ALA A 69 -21.54 12.31 58.28
C ALA A 69 -21.82 11.22 57.23
N TYR A 70 -23.07 11.11 56.78
CA TYR A 70 -23.48 10.20 55.72
C TYR A 70 -22.76 10.51 54.41
N PHE A 71 -22.67 11.79 54.02
CA PHE A 71 -22.02 12.20 52.77
C PHE A 71 -20.51 11.88 52.79
N VAL A 72 -19.85 12.06 53.93
CA VAL A 72 -18.43 11.72 54.09
C VAL A 72 -18.22 10.20 54.01
N ALA A 73 -19.02 9.41 54.72
CA ALA A 73 -18.95 7.94 54.67
C ALA A 73 -19.23 7.41 53.24
N TYR A 74 -20.27 7.94 52.60
CA TYR A 74 -20.61 7.61 51.21
C TYR A 74 -19.48 7.96 50.24
N LYS A 75 -18.87 9.15 50.36
CA LYS A 75 -17.75 9.56 49.50
C LYS A 75 -16.53 8.65 49.70
N SER A 76 -16.23 8.27 50.94
CA SER A 76 -15.15 7.34 51.26
C SER A 76 -15.39 5.97 50.62
N PHE A 77 -16.60 5.42 50.80
CA PHE A 77 -16.97 4.14 50.20
C PHE A 77 -16.96 4.18 48.67
N MET A 78 -17.52 5.22 48.05
CA MET A 78 -17.50 5.38 46.59
C MET A 78 -16.08 5.46 46.05
N PHE A 79 -15.15 6.08 46.79
CA PHE A 79 -13.75 6.10 46.39
C PHE A 79 -13.13 4.69 46.45
N THR A 80 -13.43 3.91 47.49
CA THR A 80 -13.00 2.50 47.60
C THR A 80 -13.59 1.66 46.47
N VAL A 81 -14.89 1.76 46.19
CA VAL A 81 -15.56 1.05 45.08
C VAL A 81 -14.97 1.44 43.72
N GLN A 82 -14.69 2.73 43.49
CA GLN A 82 -14.03 3.18 42.26
C GLN A 82 -12.62 2.62 42.12
N LYS A 83 -11.89 2.48 43.22
CA LYS A 83 -10.55 1.87 43.25
C LYS A 83 -10.62 0.37 42.94
N GLU A 84 -11.49 -0.37 43.63
CA GLU A 84 -11.69 -1.80 43.41
C GLU A 84 -12.19 -2.10 41.99
N TYR A 85 -13.09 -1.27 41.45
CA TYR A 85 -13.56 -1.38 40.08
C TYR A 85 -12.42 -1.18 39.07
N LYS A 86 -11.53 -0.20 39.29
CA LYS A 86 -10.34 0.00 38.44
C LYS A 86 -9.40 -1.20 38.50
N GLU A 87 -9.17 -1.76 39.68
CA GLU A 87 -8.32 -2.95 39.87
C GLU A 87 -8.92 -4.20 39.20
N LEU A 88 -10.23 -4.42 39.35
CA LEU A 88 -10.95 -5.51 38.69
C LEU A 88 -10.95 -5.35 37.17
N LYS A 89 -11.14 -4.13 36.67
CA LYS A 89 -11.05 -3.83 35.25
C LYS A 89 -9.65 -4.13 34.71
N GLN A 90 -8.60 -3.69 35.41
CA GLN A 90 -7.23 -3.97 35.02
C GLN A 90 -6.94 -5.48 34.99
N LYS A 91 -7.41 -6.24 36.00
CA LYS A 91 -7.27 -7.70 36.02
C LYS A 91 -8.03 -8.38 34.86
N ALA A 92 -9.22 -7.90 34.53
CA ALA A 92 -10.00 -8.41 33.40
C ALA A 92 -9.31 -8.13 32.06
N ASP A 93 -8.78 -6.91 31.87
CA ASP A 93 -8.01 -6.55 30.69
C ASP A 93 -6.72 -7.41 30.59
N GLU A 94 -6.03 -7.66 31.72
CA GLU A 94 -4.86 -8.54 31.77
C GLU A 94 -5.20 -9.98 31.36
N GLU A 95 -6.32 -10.55 31.84
CA GLU A 95 -6.78 -11.88 31.43
C GLU A 95 -7.24 -11.94 29.96
N GLU A 96 -7.88 -10.89 29.46
CA GLU A 96 -8.21 -10.79 28.03
C GLU A 96 -6.92 -10.78 27.18
N THR A 97 -5.87 -10.07 27.60
CA THR A 97 -4.60 -10.12 26.88
C THR A 97 -3.92 -11.48 26.97
N LYS A 98 -4.09 -12.23 28.07
CA LYS A 98 -3.56 -13.60 28.19
C LYS A 98 -4.31 -14.57 27.28
N THR A 99 -5.64 -14.52 27.25
CA THR A 99 -6.45 -15.38 26.35
C THR A 99 -6.18 -15.07 24.88
N ARG A 100 -5.99 -13.80 24.50
CA ARG A 100 -5.54 -13.41 23.14
C ARG A 100 -4.16 -13.97 22.80
N ARG A 101 -3.22 -13.96 23.77
CA ARG A 101 -1.89 -14.56 23.60
C ARG A 101 -1.98 -16.07 23.42
N ASP A 102 -2.79 -16.76 24.22
CA ASP A 102 -3.01 -18.21 24.13
C ASP A 102 -3.66 -18.61 22.80
N ALA A 103 -4.66 -17.85 22.32
CA ALA A 103 -5.26 -18.06 21.00
C ALA A 103 -4.22 -17.88 19.88
N LYS A 104 -3.30 -16.92 20.03
CA LYS A 104 -2.21 -16.73 19.08
C LYS A 104 -1.21 -17.89 19.13
N ILE A 105 -0.86 -18.39 20.31
CA ILE A 105 -0.01 -19.57 20.47
C ILE A 105 -0.64 -20.79 19.77
N GLN A 106 -1.93 -21.07 20.01
CA GLN A 106 -2.63 -22.17 19.34
C GLN A 106 -2.67 -22.01 17.81
N SER A 107 -2.81 -20.78 17.31
CA SER A 107 -2.73 -20.52 15.86
C SER A 107 -1.33 -20.81 15.31
N LEU A 108 -0.28 -20.43 16.04
CA LEU A 108 1.11 -20.67 15.65
C LEU A 108 1.48 -22.14 15.73
N GLU A 109 0.95 -22.89 16.69
CA GLU A 109 1.08 -24.35 16.78
C GLU A 109 0.44 -25.02 15.56
N LYS A 110 -0.78 -24.62 15.18
CA LYS A 110 -1.45 -25.11 13.97
C LYS A 110 -0.68 -24.77 12.69
N GLU A 111 -0.12 -23.56 12.60
CA GLU A 111 0.73 -23.15 11.48
C GLU A 111 2.02 -23.98 11.42
N LEU A 112 2.66 -24.25 12.57
CA LEU A 112 3.86 -25.07 12.67
C LEU A 112 3.60 -26.52 12.25
N ASP A 113 2.50 -27.12 12.71
CA ASP A 113 2.09 -28.46 12.29
C ASP A 113 1.79 -28.52 10.79
N TRP A 114 1.17 -27.48 10.24
CA TRP A 114 0.94 -27.37 8.82
C TRP A 114 2.25 -27.27 8.02
N PHE A 115 3.20 -26.43 8.44
CA PHE A 115 4.51 -26.32 7.79
C PHE A 115 5.32 -27.61 7.88
N MET A 116 5.25 -28.32 9.01
CA MET A 116 5.89 -29.61 9.19
C MET A 116 5.32 -30.64 8.20
N ASN A 117 4.00 -30.73 8.08
CA ASN A 117 3.34 -31.62 7.13
C ASN A 117 3.64 -31.24 5.66
N GLU A 118 3.68 -29.94 5.34
CA GLU A 118 4.00 -29.48 4.00
C GLU A 118 5.47 -29.72 3.64
N ALA A 119 6.39 -29.57 4.59
CA ALA A 119 7.80 -29.92 4.39
C ALA A 119 7.99 -31.42 4.11
N LEU A 120 7.27 -32.29 4.83
CA LEU A 120 7.26 -33.73 4.57
C LEU A 120 6.71 -34.04 3.17
N ARG A 121 5.60 -33.40 2.78
CA ARG A 121 5.01 -33.54 1.44
C ARG A 121 5.95 -33.09 0.32
N LEU A 122 6.64 -31.96 0.52
CA LEU A 122 7.62 -31.44 -0.44
C LEU A 122 8.84 -32.37 -0.56
N ASP A 123 9.32 -32.95 0.54
CA ASP A 123 10.39 -33.94 0.53
C ASP A 123 10.00 -35.21 -0.26
N GLU A 124 8.76 -35.69 -0.10
CA GLU A 124 8.23 -36.78 -0.93
C GLU A 124 8.18 -36.42 -2.43
N LEU A 125 7.78 -35.20 -2.78
CA LEU A 125 7.79 -34.73 -4.17
C LEU A 125 9.20 -34.60 -4.74
N VAL A 126 10.15 -34.09 -3.95
CA VAL A 126 11.57 -34.01 -4.36
C VAL A 126 12.12 -35.41 -4.60
N LYS A 127 11.85 -36.37 -3.71
CA LYS A 127 12.23 -37.79 -3.90
C LYS A 127 11.61 -38.38 -5.16
N LYS A 128 10.36 -38.03 -5.49
CA LYS A 128 9.69 -38.47 -6.72
C LYS A 128 10.34 -37.88 -7.97
N TYR A 129 10.58 -36.56 -8.00
CA TYR A 129 11.22 -35.89 -9.13
C TYR A 129 12.67 -36.33 -9.33
N LYS A 130 13.40 -36.62 -8.25
CA LYS A 130 14.75 -37.19 -8.35
C LYS A 130 14.74 -38.55 -9.06
N LYS A 131 13.81 -39.44 -8.71
CA LYS A 131 13.62 -40.73 -9.41
C LYS A 131 13.25 -40.56 -10.88
N GLU A 132 12.41 -39.58 -11.21
CA GLU A 132 12.07 -39.27 -12.61
C GLU A 132 13.28 -38.72 -13.38
N LEU A 133 14.07 -37.85 -12.75
CA LEU A 133 15.28 -37.28 -13.32
C LEU A 133 16.34 -38.36 -13.58
N ASP A 134 16.57 -39.28 -12.64
CA ASP A 134 17.46 -40.42 -12.83
C ASP A 134 17.01 -41.31 -13.99
N LYS A 135 15.68 -41.53 -14.13
CA LYS A 135 15.10 -42.27 -15.26
C LYS A 135 15.32 -41.56 -16.60
N TRP A 136 15.20 -40.23 -16.65
CA TRP A 136 15.48 -39.46 -17.87
C TRP A 136 16.96 -39.39 -18.20
N LYS A 137 17.83 -39.29 -17.18
CA LYS A 137 19.28 -39.34 -17.35
C LYS A 137 19.71 -40.67 -17.96
N GLY A 138 19.20 -41.79 -17.45
CA GLY A 138 19.45 -43.11 -18.04
C GLY A 138 18.92 -43.26 -19.48
N LYS A 139 17.80 -42.62 -19.83
CA LYS A 139 17.32 -42.57 -21.23
C LYS A 139 18.21 -41.72 -22.13
N ALA A 140 18.72 -40.60 -21.62
CA ALA A 140 19.61 -39.72 -22.37
C ALA A 140 20.96 -40.41 -22.63
N GLU A 141 21.52 -41.08 -21.64
CA GLU A 141 22.73 -41.90 -21.79
C GLU A 141 22.53 -43.00 -22.84
N ALA A 142 21.41 -43.75 -22.79
CA ALA A 142 21.10 -44.75 -23.81
C ALA A 142 20.98 -44.18 -25.24
N LEU A 143 20.39 -42.98 -25.39
CA LEU A 143 20.31 -42.30 -26.68
C LEU A 143 21.66 -41.77 -27.17
N GLU A 144 22.54 -41.36 -26.26
CA GLU A 144 23.91 -40.93 -26.60
C GLU A 144 24.74 -42.12 -27.10
N ASP A 145 24.60 -43.29 -26.48
CA ASP A 145 25.21 -44.54 -26.94
C ASP A 145 24.72 -44.93 -28.34
N ASP A 146 23.40 -44.85 -28.58
CA ASP A 146 22.81 -45.08 -29.91
C ASP A 146 23.32 -44.06 -30.95
N ARG A 147 23.46 -42.80 -30.56
CA ARG A 147 24.00 -41.74 -31.43
C ARG A 147 25.45 -42.03 -31.80
N GLN A 148 26.28 -42.44 -30.85
CA GLN A 148 27.67 -42.82 -31.11
C GLN A 148 27.76 -44.05 -32.02
N PHE A 149 26.89 -45.04 -31.82
CA PHE A 149 26.78 -46.21 -32.69
C PHE A 149 26.43 -45.81 -34.13
N LEU A 150 25.43 -44.95 -34.34
CA LEU A 150 25.05 -44.45 -35.66
C LEU A 150 26.13 -43.59 -36.30
N GLU A 151 26.82 -42.73 -35.54
CA GLU A 151 27.96 -41.97 -36.04
C GLU A 151 29.07 -42.88 -36.56
N ASN A 152 29.35 -43.98 -35.86
CA ASN A 152 30.34 -44.96 -36.29
C ASN A 152 29.93 -45.67 -37.58
N GLN A 153 28.64 -46.02 -37.73
CA GLN A 153 28.12 -46.56 -38.99
C GLN A 153 28.22 -45.55 -40.14
N ILE A 154 27.88 -44.28 -39.92
CA ILE A 154 28.00 -43.23 -40.93
C ILE A 154 29.46 -43.02 -41.33
N LYS A 155 30.38 -43.02 -40.37
CA LYS A 155 31.84 -42.94 -40.65
C LYS A 155 32.28 -44.11 -41.52
N GLN A 156 31.79 -45.32 -41.25
CA GLN A 156 32.09 -46.50 -42.06
C GLN A 156 31.51 -46.39 -43.47
N ALA A 157 30.24 -45.98 -43.62
CA ALA A 157 29.59 -45.75 -44.91
C ALA A 157 30.24 -44.60 -45.72
N LYS A 158 30.77 -43.58 -45.04
CA LYS A 158 31.55 -42.51 -45.70
C LYS A 158 32.87 -43.04 -46.24
N ARG A 159 33.56 -43.94 -45.52
CA ARG A 159 34.80 -44.55 -46.00
C ARG A 159 34.55 -45.40 -47.24
N THR A 160 33.47 -46.19 -47.26
CA THR A 160 33.09 -46.97 -48.45
C THR A 160 32.67 -46.08 -49.62
N ASN A 161 31.87 -45.02 -49.38
CA ASN A 161 31.55 -44.05 -50.43
C ASN A 161 32.78 -43.31 -50.95
N LYS A 162 33.75 -42.99 -50.08
CA LYS A 162 35.01 -42.38 -50.50
C LYS A 162 35.81 -43.32 -51.40
N SER A 163 35.89 -44.62 -51.09
CA SER A 163 36.57 -45.57 -51.97
C SER A 163 35.85 -45.77 -53.30
N LEU A 164 34.51 -45.73 -53.30
CA LEU A 164 33.71 -45.76 -54.53
C LEU A 164 33.92 -44.50 -55.37
N ARG A 165 33.96 -43.32 -54.73
CA ARG A 165 34.22 -42.05 -55.43
C ARG A 165 35.63 -41.97 -55.99
N SER A 166 36.66 -42.43 -55.27
CA SER A 166 38.01 -42.48 -55.83
C SER A 166 38.07 -43.42 -57.04
N ALA A 167 37.29 -44.51 -57.05
CA ALA A 167 37.18 -45.38 -58.23
C ALA A 167 36.40 -44.74 -59.40
N VAL A 168 35.46 -43.82 -59.11
CA VAL A 168 34.74 -43.03 -60.13
C VAL A 168 35.62 -41.91 -60.67
N GLU A 169 36.39 -41.23 -59.82
CA GLU A 169 37.36 -40.19 -60.20
C GLU A 169 38.51 -40.78 -61.02
N GLU A 170 38.97 -42.00 -60.73
CA GLU A 170 39.87 -42.76 -61.62
C GLU A 170 39.26 -42.99 -63.02
N GLY A 171 37.93 -43.04 -63.11
CA GLY A 171 37.19 -43.10 -64.37
C GLY A 171 36.97 -41.74 -65.04
N ASP A 172 36.77 -40.68 -64.26
CA ASP A 172 36.58 -39.31 -64.77
C ASP A 172 37.91 -38.63 -65.17
N GLU A 173 39.05 -39.00 -64.57
CA GLU A 173 40.39 -38.57 -64.99
C GLU A 173 40.77 -39.11 -66.38
N ILE A 174 40.16 -40.22 -66.82
CA ILE A 174 40.24 -40.69 -68.21
C ILE A 174 39.44 -39.77 -69.15
N PHE A 175 38.40 -39.12 -68.65
CA PHE A 175 37.50 -38.26 -69.42
C PHE A 175 37.94 -36.79 -69.47
N ALA A 176 38.65 -36.31 -68.44
CA ALA A 176 39.06 -34.91 -68.29
C ALA A 176 40.36 -34.51 -69.05
N ASN A 177 41.05 -35.47 -69.70
CA ASN A 177 42.18 -35.17 -70.61
C ASN A 177 41.75 -34.58 -71.97
N ILE A 178 40.47 -34.21 -72.13
CA ILE A 178 39.94 -33.52 -73.31
C ILE A 178 39.24 -32.24 -72.82
N SER A 179 39.95 -31.10 -72.86
CA SER A 179 39.43 -29.72 -72.94
C SER A 179 40.04 -28.75 -71.90
N GLU A 180 41.15 -28.10 -72.29
CA GLU A 180 41.62 -26.85 -71.69
C GLU A 180 41.13 -25.63 -72.50
N ALA A 181 40.78 -24.52 -71.84
CA ALA A 181 41.32 -23.16 -72.12
C ALA A 181 40.60 -22.02 -71.33
N PRO A 182 41.23 -20.84 -71.11
CA PRO A 182 40.89 -19.90 -70.02
C PRO A 182 40.58 -18.41 -70.42
N GLY A 183 39.93 -17.66 -69.50
CA GLY A 183 39.93 -16.17 -69.35
C GLY A 183 38.64 -15.43 -69.78
N PRO A 184 38.48 -14.08 -69.58
CA PRO A 184 38.95 -13.16 -68.53
C PRO A 184 37.92 -12.06 -68.07
N ASP A 185 38.31 -11.30 -67.02
CA ASP A 185 37.87 -10.00 -66.44
C ASP A 185 36.72 -9.11 -67.02
N GLY A 186 35.90 -8.50 -66.12
CA GLY A 186 34.98 -7.39 -66.45
C GLY A 186 34.44 -6.58 -65.25
N LYS A 187 34.56 -5.25 -65.31
CA LYS A 187 34.35 -4.18 -64.29
C LYS A 187 32.87 -3.83 -63.99
N GLU A 188 32.58 -3.38 -62.77
CA GLU A 188 31.32 -2.69 -62.38
C GLU A 188 31.50 -1.20 -62.01
N SER A 189 30.50 -0.39 -62.38
CA SER A 189 30.34 1.05 -62.14
C SER A 189 29.29 1.34 -61.05
N PRO A 190 29.44 2.40 -60.21
CA PRO A 190 28.53 2.66 -59.10
C PRO A 190 27.44 3.69 -59.43
N THR A 191 26.20 3.44 -59.00
CA THR A 191 25.13 4.44 -58.96
C THR A 191 24.87 4.92 -57.53
N LYS A 192 25.00 6.24 -57.34
CA LYS A 192 24.61 7.03 -56.16
C LYS A 192 23.20 7.58 -56.35
N SER A 193 22.38 7.55 -55.30
CA SER A 193 21.32 8.53 -54.98
C SER A 193 20.71 8.10 -53.64
N ASP A 194 21.03 8.73 -52.53
CA ASP A 194 20.38 9.93 -51.95
C ASP A 194 19.59 9.52 -50.72
N ASP A 195 20.24 9.57 -49.55
CA ASP A 195 19.57 9.54 -48.25
C ASP A 195 20.34 10.44 -47.27
N GLY A 196 20.21 11.74 -47.50
CA GLY A 196 20.68 12.77 -46.59
C GLY A 196 19.63 13.07 -45.53
N CYS A 197 19.63 12.34 -44.41
CA CYS A 197 19.42 12.85 -43.03
C CYS A 197 19.17 11.72 -41.99
N ARG A 198 20.06 10.70 -41.91
CA ARG A 198 20.11 9.75 -40.77
C ARG A 198 21.56 9.50 -40.34
N LYS A 199 22.28 10.56 -40.00
CA LYS A 199 23.61 10.42 -39.37
C LYS A 199 23.42 10.36 -37.87
N ALA A 200 23.27 9.15 -37.31
CA ALA A 200 23.72 8.75 -35.96
C ALA A 200 22.99 7.49 -35.40
N VAL A 201 21.96 6.97 -36.05
CA VAL A 201 21.23 5.79 -35.55
C VAL A 201 21.48 4.63 -36.51
N SER A 202 21.86 3.46 -35.97
CA SER A 202 22.04 2.27 -36.78
C SER A 202 20.74 1.98 -37.56
N PRO A 203 20.81 1.57 -38.83
CA PRO A 203 19.62 1.19 -39.60
C PRO A 203 18.76 0.13 -38.89
N GLU A 204 19.39 -0.73 -38.09
CA GLU A 204 18.74 -1.76 -37.27
C GLU A 204 17.83 -1.15 -36.20
N ALA A 205 18.29 -0.18 -35.41
CA ALA A 205 17.46 0.45 -34.37
C ALA A 205 16.24 1.18 -34.95
N CYS A 206 16.36 1.76 -36.15
CA CYS A 206 15.20 2.33 -36.84
C CYS A 206 14.20 1.25 -37.28
N ARG A 207 14.69 0.11 -37.77
CA ARG A 207 13.84 -1.01 -38.18
C ARG A 207 13.08 -1.61 -37.00
N ASP A 208 13.73 -1.73 -35.85
CA ASP A 208 13.14 -2.28 -34.63
C ASP A 208 12.10 -1.32 -34.02
N ALA A 209 12.36 -0.01 -34.07
CA ALA A 209 11.38 1.00 -33.67
C ALA A 209 10.12 0.98 -34.56
N ASP A 210 10.27 0.89 -35.88
CA ASP A 210 9.16 0.80 -36.82
C ASP A 210 8.39 -0.53 -36.66
N ALA A 211 9.10 -1.64 -36.41
CA ALA A 211 8.50 -2.94 -36.13
C ALA A 211 7.70 -2.93 -34.82
N HIS A 212 8.26 -2.36 -33.75
CA HIS A 212 7.56 -2.18 -32.47
C HIS A 212 6.31 -1.31 -32.63
N ALA A 213 6.41 -0.19 -33.36
CA ALA A 213 5.29 0.69 -33.61
C ALA A 213 4.18 0.02 -34.42
N ALA A 214 4.54 -0.79 -35.43
CA ALA A 214 3.59 -1.57 -36.22
C ALA A 214 2.92 -2.66 -35.38
N GLN A 215 3.68 -3.38 -34.56
CA GLN A 215 3.14 -4.38 -33.64
C GLN A 215 2.19 -3.73 -32.62
N PHE A 216 2.59 -2.61 -32.02
CA PHE A 216 1.78 -1.82 -31.10
C PHE A 216 0.46 -1.41 -31.75
N ALA A 217 0.51 -0.86 -32.96
CA ALA A 217 -0.68 -0.46 -33.70
C ALA A 217 -1.58 -1.66 -34.06
N ALA A 218 -1.00 -2.82 -34.39
CA ALA A 218 -1.75 -4.01 -34.75
C ALA A 218 -2.62 -4.55 -33.60
N TYR A 219 -2.10 -4.55 -32.35
CA TYR A 219 -2.87 -5.09 -31.22
C TYR A 219 -3.71 -4.03 -30.49
N THR A 220 -3.28 -2.76 -30.44
CA THR A 220 -4.04 -1.68 -29.78
C THR A 220 -5.05 -0.99 -30.70
N GLY A 221 -4.88 -1.09 -32.02
CA GLY A 221 -5.60 -0.28 -33.01
C GLY A 221 -5.14 1.18 -33.04
N MET A 222 -3.98 1.52 -32.47
CA MET A 222 -3.59 2.89 -32.18
C MET A 222 -2.08 3.12 -32.36
N THR A 223 -1.71 4.28 -32.88
CA THR A 223 -0.28 4.62 -32.99
C THR A 223 0.31 4.96 -31.61
N PRO A 224 1.57 4.57 -31.30
CA PRO A 224 2.23 4.91 -30.04
C PRO A 224 2.21 6.42 -29.73
N LYS A 225 2.38 7.26 -30.77
CA LYS A 225 2.34 8.73 -30.65
C LYS A 225 1.00 9.25 -30.16
N TRP A 226 -0.11 8.67 -30.64
CA TRP A 226 -1.46 9.09 -30.23
C TRP A 226 -1.77 8.60 -28.81
N CYS A 227 -1.37 7.36 -28.49
CA CYS A 227 -1.46 6.81 -27.13
C CYS A 227 -0.68 7.69 -26.11
N TYR A 228 0.54 8.11 -26.45
CA TYR A 228 1.33 9.03 -25.61
C TYR A 228 0.62 10.37 -25.38
N ARG A 229 0.03 10.97 -26.42
CA ARG A 229 -0.74 12.23 -26.30
C ARG A 229 -1.96 12.05 -25.39
N LEU A 230 -2.66 10.92 -25.48
CA LEU A 230 -3.77 10.62 -24.58
C LEU A 230 -3.33 10.51 -23.12
N VAL A 231 -2.22 9.82 -22.85
CA VAL A 231 -1.65 9.72 -21.50
C VAL A 231 -1.31 11.11 -20.96
N LEU A 232 -0.75 11.98 -21.81
CA LEU A 232 -0.42 13.35 -21.44
C LEU A 232 -1.66 14.19 -21.13
N ILE A 233 -2.69 14.14 -21.98
CA ILE A 233 -3.96 14.85 -21.76
C ILE A 233 -4.64 14.36 -20.49
N SER A 234 -4.71 13.04 -20.28
CA SER A 234 -5.25 12.43 -19.06
C SER A 234 -4.44 12.81 -17.82
N LEU A 235 -3.11 12.96 -17.92
CA LEU A 235 -2.28 13.45 -16.82
C LEU A 235 -2.61 14.91 -16.49
N VAL A 236 -2.71 15.78 -17.48
CA VAL A 236 -3.06 17.20 -17.29
C VAL A 236 -4.44 17.33 -16.65
N LEU A 237 -5.47 16.67 -17.19
CA LEU A 237 -6.82 16.70 -16.64
C LEU A 237 -6.84 16.20 -15.18
N ARG A 238 -6.12 15.13 -14.89
CA ARG A 238 -6.03 14.57 -13.53
C ARG A 238 -5.34 15.51 -12.56
N VAL A 239 -4.22 16.11 -12.96
CA VAL A 239 -3.51 17.08 -12.12
C VAL A 239 -4.37 18.32 -11.89
N MET A 240 -4.98 18.88 -12.94
CA MET A 240 -5.84 20.06 -12.81
C MET A 240 -7.05 19.79 -11.91
N GLY A 241 -7.80 18.72 -12.19
CA GLY A 241 -8.99 18.36 -11.42
C GLY A 241 -8.66 18.00 -9.98
N GLY A 242 -7.61 17.21 -9.76
CA GLY A 242 -7.14 16.86 -8.41
C GLY A 242 -6.64 18.08 -7.63
N CYS A 243 -6.00 19.03 -8.31
CA CYS A 243 -5.53 20.28 -7.71
C CYS A 243 -6.69 21.15 -7.21
N TRP A 244 -7.73 21.36 -8.04
CA TRP A 244 -8.91 22.13 -7.64
C TRP A 244 -9.68 21.44 -6.50
N VAL A 245 -9.89 20.13 -6.59
CA VAL A 245 -10.54 19.37 -5.51
C VAL A 245 -9.71 19.43 -4.23
N ALA A 246 -8.39 19.33 -4.30
CA ALA A 246 -7.53 19.42 -3.13
C ALA A 246 -7.60 20.81 -2.46
N PHE A 247 -7.67 21.90 -3.23
CA PHE A 247 -7.85 23.24 -2.64
C PHE A 247 -9.18 23.38 -1.95
N VAL A 248 -10.25 23.00 -2.64
CA VAL A 248 -11.57 23.10 -2.03
C VAL A 248 -11.63 22.18 -0.83
N ALA A 249 -11.08 20.97 -0.87
CA ALA A 249 -11.06 20.07 0.28
C ALA A 249 -10.29 20.65 1.48
N LEU A 250 -9.16 21.33 1.27
CA LEU A 250 -8.42 21.97 2.36
C LEU A 250 -9.23 23.09 3.02
N GLU A 251 -9.76 24.02 2.21
CA GLU A 251 -10.57 25.13 2.73
C GLU A 251 -11.90 24.64 3.30
N TYR A 252 -12.48 23.63 2.68
CA TYR A 252 -13.71 22.99 3.11
C TYR A 252 -13.51 22.37 4.50
N THR A 253 -12.44 21.59 4.69
CA THR A 253 -12.22 20.94 5.98
C THR A 253 -11.86 21.96 7.07
N ARG A 254 -11.15 23.04 6.72
CA ARG A 254 -10.79 24.13 7.64
C ARG A 254 -11.99 24.99 8.06
N TYR A 255 -12.85 25.39 7.14
CA TYR A 255 -13.91 26.35 7.47
C TYR A 255 -15.20 25.69 7.94
N TYR A 256 -15.51 24.50 7.45
CA TYR A 256 -16.85 23.91 7.62
C TYR A 256 -16.85 22.72 8.57
N VAL A 257 -15.74 21.99 8.65
CA VAL A 257 -15.66 20.74 9.40
C VAL A 257 -14.93 20.94 10.71
N LEU A 258 -13.74 21.53 10.66
CA LEU A 258 -12.82 21.65 11.78
C LEU A 258 -12.42 23.12 11.89
N ASN A 259 -13.11 23.84 12.77
CA ASN A 259 -12.85 25.25 13.05
C ASN A 259 -11.44 25.52 13.59
N ASP A 260 -10.67 24.47 13.90
CA ASP A 260 -9.30 24.50 14.38
C ASP A 260 -8.35 23.73 13.43
N LEU A 261 -7.27 24.40 13.00
CA LEU A 261 -6.19 23.80 12.19
C LEU A 261 -5.56 22.59 12.88
N THR A 262 -5.51 22.63 14.21
CA THR A 262 -4.99 21.58 15.08
C THR A 262 -5.77 20.28 14.93
N GLU A 263 -7.10 20.37 14.92
CA GLU A 263 -7.99 19.22 14.73
C GLU A 263 -7.92 18.70 13.29
N LEU A 264 -7.79 19.60 12.31
CA LEU A 264 -7.59 19.25 10.90
C LEU A 264 -6.33 18.42 10.70
N ASP A 265 -5.23 18.83 11.30
CA ASP A 265 -3.98 18.08 11.24
C ASP A 265 -4.10 16.75 11.96
N LEU A 266 -4.75 16.70 13.13
CA LEU A 266 -5.03 15.44 13.81
C LEU A 266 -5.83 14.48 12.91
N LEU A 267 -6.92 14.94 12.29
CA LEU A 267 -7.73 14.13 11.37
C LEU A 267 -6.91 13.68 10.15
N ARG A 268 -6.10 14.57 9.58
CA ARG A 268 -5.23 14.25 8.44
C ARG A 268 -4.22 13.15 8.80
N VAL A 269 -3.69 13.18 10.02
CA VAL A 269 -2.70 12.19 10.46
C VAL A 269 -3.39 10.87 10.82
N LEU A 270 -4.51 10.92 11.54
CA LEU A 270 -5.32 9.75 11.90
C LEU A 270 -5.84 9.00 10.67
N THR A 271 -6.16 9.70 9.58
CA THR A 271 -6.60 9.08 8.33
C THR A 271 -5.42 8.74 7.40
N GLY A 272 -4.42 9.61 7.32
CA GLY A 272 -3.31 9.49 6.39
C GLY A 272 -2.30 8.41 6.76
N SER A 273 -1.95 8.25 8.05
CA SER A 273 -0.95 7.24 8.45
C SER A 273 -1.45 5.81 8.17
N PRO A 274 -2.68 5.43 8.58
CA PRO A 274 -3.26 4.14 8.18
C PRO A 274 -3.39 3.99 6.67
N GLN A 275 -3.81 5.04 5.95
CA GLN A 275 -3.88 5.02 4.50
C GLN A 275 -2.50 4.70 3.88
N PHE A 276 -1.44 5.36 4.31
CA PHE A 276 -0.10 5.11 3.81
C PHE A 276 0.44 3.74 4.21
N ALA A 277 0.09 3.23 5.39
CA ALA A 277 0.44 1.87 5.79
C ALA A 277 -0.20 0.85 4.83
N VAL A 278 -1.51 0.97 4.60
CA VAL A 278 -2.25 0.12 3.66
C VAL A 278 -1.69 0.24 2.26
N GLN A 279 -1.40 1.46 1.78
CA GLN A 279 -0.75 1.67 0.49
C GLN A 279 0.62 1.00 0.43
N ALA A 280 1.47 1.15 1.44
CA ALA A 280 2.78 0.50 1.45
C ALA A 280 2.63 -1.02 1.21
N PHE A 281 1.71 -1.69 1.91
CA PHE A 281 1.48 -3.13 1.70
C PHE A 281 0.83 -3.48 0.36
N LEU A 282 -0.06 -2.62 -0.18
CA LEU A 282 -0.72 -2.86 -1.45
C LEU A 282 0.17 -2.57 -2.67
N PHE A 283 1.09 -1.61 -2.62
CA PHE A 283 1.88 -1.19 -3.78
C PHE A 283 2.64 -2.34 -4.47
N PRO A 284 3.33 -3.25 -3.74
CA PRO A 284 3.91 -4.46 -4.31
C PRO A 284 2.92 -5.34 -5.07
N PHE A 285 1.71 -5.48 -4.54
CA PHE A 285 0.63 -6.21 -5.20
C PHE A 285 0.13 -5.49 -6.46
N LEU A 286 0.03 -4.17 -6.41
CA LEU A 286 -0.46 -3.35 -7.52
C LEU A 286 0.49 -3.35 -8.72
N GLY A 287 1.80 -3.44 -8.50
CA GLY A 287 2.78 -3.65 -9.58
C GLY A 287 2.51 -4.95 -10.34
N VAL A 288 2.41 -6.07 -9.62
CA VAL A 288 2.07 -7.38 -10.20
C VAL A 288 0.71 -7.37 -10.89
N LEU A 289 -0.27 -6.68 -10.28
CA LEU A 289 -1.60 -6.52 -10.85
C LEU A 289 -1.52 -5.76 -12.19
N SER A 290 -0.68 -4.73 -12.28
CA SER A 290 -0.51 -3.92 -13.50
C SER A 290 0.18 -4.65 -14.65
N ASP A 291 0.86 -5.75 -14.38
CA ASP A 291 1.50 -6.59 -15.42
C ASP A 291 0.58 -7.72 -15.91
N ARG A 292 -0.39 -8.13 -15.09
CA ARG A 292 -1.20 -9.33 -15.33
C ARG A 292 -2.68 -9.04 -15.60
N VAL A 293 -3.15 -7.86 -15.20
CA VAL A 293 -4.52 -7.39 -15.37
C VAL A 293 -4.52 -6.21 -16.31
N SER A 294 -5.57 -6.16 -17.14
CA SER A 294 -5.88 -5.04 -18.03
C SER A 294 -5.52 -3.68 -17.44
N ARG A 295 -4.51 -3.01 -18.00
CA ARG A 295 -4.09 -1.67 -17.54
C ARG A 295 -5.20 -0.66 -17.78
N LYS A 296 -5.93 -0.79 -18.89
CA LYS A 296 -7.12 0.02 -19.17
C LYS A 296 -8.14 -0.07 -18.04
N LYS A 297 -8.50 -1.27 -17.58
CA LYS A 297 -9.48 -1.45 -16.49
C LYS A 297 -8.97 -0.89 -15.17
N LEU A 298 -7.68 -1.05 -14.87
CA LEU A 298 -7.10 -0.55 -13.63
C LEU A 298 -7.01 0.99 -13.61
N ILE A 299 -6.59 1.62 -14.72
CA ILE A 299 -6.60 3.09 -14.86
C ILE A 299 -8.04 3.59 -14.78
N LEU A 300 -8.98 2.92 -15.45
CA LEU A 300 -10.40 3.29 -15.37
C LEU A 300 -10.93 3.20 -13.94
N ALA A 301 -10.62 2.14 -13.20
CA ALA A 301 -11.02 2.01 -11.80
C ALA A 301 -10.42 3.12 -10.92
N SER A 302 -9.15 3.47 -11.13
CA SER A 302 -8.49 4.59 -10.46
C SER A 302 -9.14 5.94 -10.79
N SER A 303 -9.48 6.17 -12.06
CA SER A 303 -10.16 7.39 -12.54
C SER A 303 -11.58 7.50 -11.99
N VAL A 304 -12.35 6.40 -12.00
CA VAL A 304 -13.68 6.35 -11.37
C VAL A 304 -13.58 6.64 -9.88
N ALA A 305 -12.60 6.06 -9.17
CA ALA A 305 -12.43 6.28 -7.73
C ALA A 305 -12.11 7.75 -7.40
N ILE A 306 -11.21 8.41 -8.15
CA ILE A 306 -10.89 9.83 -7.92
C ILE A 306 -12.06 10.74 -8.31
N SER A 307 -12.78 10.42 -9.39
CA SER A 307 -13.95 11.17 -9.83
C SER A 307 -15.11 11.03 -8.84
N ALA A 308 -15.38 9.83 -8.34
CA ALA A 308 -16.40 9.59 -7.31
C ALA A 308 -16.05 10.30 -6.00
N SER A 309 -14.77 10.25 -5.59
CA SER A 309 -14.26 11.00 -4.45
C SER A 309 -14.51 12.51 -4.57
N ALA A 310 -14.21 13.08 -5.74
CA ALA A 310 -14.45 14.49 -6.02
C ALA A 310 -15.93 14.85 -5.96
N TRP A 311 -16.80 14.07 -6.60
CA TRP A 311 -18.25 14.29 -6.57
C TRP A 311 -18.85 14.13 -5.16
N LEU A 312 -18.38 13.16 -4.38
CA LEU A 312 -18.83 12.98 -3.01
C LEU A 312 -18.50 14.20 -2.14
N MET A 313 -17.27 14.72 -2.24
CA MET A 313 -16.90 15.98 -1.58
C MET A 313 -17.70 17.17 -2.12
N THR A 314 -18.11 17.12 -3.40
CA THR A 314 -18.92 18.18 -4.02
C THR A 314 -20.35 18.21 -3.49
N VAL A 315 -20.94 17.04 -3.20
CA VAL A 315 -22.36 16.91 -2.86
C VAL A 315 -22.59 16.86 -1.36
N VAL A 316 -21.78 16.12 -0.62
CA VAL A 316 -22.01 15.84 0.81
C VAL A 316 -20.83 16.36 1.66
N PRO A 317 -21.00 17.52 2.27
CA PRO A 317 -20.01 18.16 3.11
C PRO A 317 -20.04 17.48 4.49
N SER A 318 -19.29 16.40 4.69
CA SER A 318 -19.22 15.71 5.99
C SER A 318 -17.85 15.09 6.29
N VAL A 319 -17.54 14.89 7.58
CA VAL A 319 -16.31 14.22 8.03
C VAL A 319 -16.26 12.79 7.50
N GLU A 320 -17.40 12.09 7.52
CA GLU A 320 -17.53 10.71 7.08
C GLU A 320 -17.21 10.59 5.60
N VAL A 321 -17.67 11.55 4.78
CA VAL A 321 -17.36 11.61 3.36
C VAL A 321 -15.88 11.89 3.14
N TYR A 322 -15.28 12.80 3.90
CA TYR A 322 -13.83 13.02 3.85
C TYR A 322 -13.05 11.73 4.19
N ILE A 323 -13.41 11.01 5.25
CA ILE A 323 -12.79 9.72 5.58
C ILE A 323 -12.99 8.70 4.45
N PHE A 324 -14.19 8.62 3.89
CA PHE A 324 -14.49 7.73 2.76
C PHE A 324 -13.66 8.07 1.52
N THR A 325 -13.40 9.36 1.26
CA THR A 325 -12.54 9.79 0.16
C THR A 325 -11.09 9.31 0.33
N LYS A 326 -10.59 9.18 1.57
CA LYS A 326 -9.28 8.58 1.86
C LYS A 326 -9.25 7.09 1.56
N VAL A 327 -10.36 6.38 1.78
CA VAL A 327 -10.50 4.98 1.37
C VAL A 327 -10.50 4.87 -0.16
N LEU A 328 -11.25 5.72 -0.86
CA LEU A 328 -11.20 5.78 -2.33
C LEU A 328 -9.82 6.17 -2.86
N ALA A 329 -9.06 6.96 -2.11
CA ALA A 329 -7.71 7.34 -2.49
C ALA A 329 -6.76 6.12 -2.59
N LEU A 330 -7.02 5.03 -1.84
CA LEU A 330 -6.29 3.76 -1.97
C LEU A 330 -6.39 3.18 -3.39
N VAL A 331 -7.57 3.27 -4.00
CA VAL A 331 -7.83 2.82 -5.38
C VAL A 331 -7.36 3.86 -6.38
N SER A 332 -7.50 5.15 -6.07
CA SER A 332 -7.08 6.20 -6.97
C SER A 332 -5.56 6.25 -7.15
N ASP A 333 -4.78 5.99 -6.11
CA ASP A 333 -3.31 6.13 -6.15
C ASP A 333 -2.62 5.08 -7.03
N VAL A 334 -3.33 4.01 -7.40
CA VAL A 334 -2.85 2.98 -8.33
C VAL A 334 -2.62 3.54 -9.74
N GLY A 335 -3.35 4.59 -10.12
CA GLY A 335 -3.33 5.13 -11.48
C GLY A 335 -1.97 5.66 -11.94
N GLY A 336 -1.15 6.17 -11.01
CA GLY A 336 0.19 6.70 -11.32
C GLY A 336 1.14 5.60 -11.84
N PRO A 337 1.46 4.58 -11.01
CA PRO A 337 2.32 3.47 -11.43
C PRO A 337 1.85 2.75 -12.72
N ILE A 338 0.54 2.61 -12.93
CA ILE A 338 0.03 1.96 -14.15
C ILE A 338 0.27 2.84 -15.39
N ARG A 339 0.14 4.17 -15.28
CA ARG A 339 0.49 5.07 -16.39
C ARG A 339 1.97 5.01 -16.71
N ASP A 340 2.82 4.91 -15.70
CA ASP A 340 4.26 4.72 -15.89
C ASP A 340 4.56 3.40 -16.61
N ALA A 341 3.91 2.29 -16.20
CA ALA A 341 4.02 1.01 -16.88
C ALA A 341 3.49 1.07 -18.33
N MET A 342 2.38 1.78 -18.55
CA MET A 342 1.80 1.98 -19.87
C MET A 342 2.72 2.80 -20.79
N LEU A 343 3.42 3.80 -20.25
CA LEU A 343 4.42 4.57 -20.98
C LEU A 343 5.61 3.73 -21.41
N ARG A 344 6.03 2.77 -20.58
CA ARG A 344 7.09 1.81 -20.94
C ARG A 344 6.71 0.98 -22.17
N ASP A 345 5.48 0.50 -22.25
CA ASP A 345 5.01 -0.31 -23.39
C ASP A 345 4.83 0.50 -24.69
N ILE A 346 4.77 1.85 -24.61
CA ILE A 346 4.58 2.70 -25.79
C ILE A 346 5.88 2.82 -26.61
N PHE A 347 7.04 2.68 -25.98
CA PHE A 347 8.34 2.87 -26.65
C PHE A 347 9.13 1.56 -26.65
N SER A 348 9.89 1.31 -27.72
CA SER A 348 10.84 0.19 -27.73
C SER A 348 11.95 0.43 -26.70
N ALA A 349 12.64 -0.62 -26.25
CA ALA A 349 13.76 -0.49 -25.31
C ALA A 349 14.83 0.49 -25.82
N ASP A 350 15.18 0.40 -27.12
CA ASP A 350 16.15 1.30 -27.73
C ASP A 350 15.65 2.74 -27.81
N GLU A 351 14.39 2.98 -28.23
CA GLU A 351 13.83 4.33 -28.23
C GLU A 351 13.72 4.92 -26.83
N TRP A 352 13.41 4.05 -25.87
CA TRP A 352 13.29 4.38 -24.47
C TRP A 352 14.63 4.81 -23.88
N GLU A 353 15.75 4.24 -24.34
CA GLU A 353 17.10 4.65 -23.97
C GLU A 353 17.63 5.85 -24.79
N LEU A 354 17.38 5.88 -26.11
CA LEU A 354 17.91 6.90 -27.04
C LEU A 354 17.30 8.30 -26.84
N LYS A 355 16.09 8.41 -26.30
CA LYS A 355 15.45 9.71 -26.06
C LYS A 355 16.13 10.46 -24.91
N HIS A 356 17.22 11.17 -25.22
CA HIS A 356 17.84 12.28 -24.49
C HIS A 356 17.74 12.13 -22.94
N GLY A 357 18.38 11.08 -22.40
CA GLY A 357 18.41 10.77 -20.97
C GLY A 357 17.56 9.56 -20.55
N GLY A 358 16.99 8.83 -21.49
CA GLY A 358 16.25 7.61 -21.25
C GLY A 358 14.94 7.84 -20.48
N VAL A 359 14.66 6.96 -19.50
CA VAL A 359 13.57 7.10 -18.49
C VAL A 359 13.49 8.52 -17.93
N THR A 360 14.66 9.12 -17.64
CA THR A 360 14.74 10.42 -16.97
C THR A 360 14.25 11.55 -17.88
N GLY A 361 14.52 11.46 -19.19
CA GLY A 361 14.06 12.45 -20.17
C GLY A 361 12.54 12.41 -20.38
N LEU A 362 11.95 11.23 -20.46
CA LEU A 362 10.50 11.09 -20.62
C LEU A 362 9.74 11.49 -19.36
N LYS A 363 10.17 11.03 -18.19
CA LYS A 363 9.58 11.43 -16.91
C LYS A 363 9.78 12.91 -16.62
N ALA A 364 10.92 13.50 -16.98
CA ALA A 364 11.11 14.94 -16.91
C ALA A 364 10.03 15.67 -17.71
N ARG A 365 9.75 15.24 -18.95
CA ARG A 365 8.71 15.86 -19.78
C ARG A 365 7.31 15.70 -19.18
N LEU A 366 6.99 14.52 -18.64
CA LEU A 366 5.72 14.28 -17.96
C LEU A 366 5.59 15.13 -16.69
N ALA A 367 6.66 15.24 -15.90
CA ALA A 367 6.73 16.11 -14.73
C ALA A 367 6.56 17.58 -15.13
N ILE A 368 7.25 18.04 -16.19
CA ILE A 368 7.10 19.39 -16.73
C ILE A 368 5.65 19.66 -17.11
N VAL A 369 5.02 18.76 -17.87
CA VAL A 369 3.62 18.93 -18.30
C VAL A 369 2.65 18.85 -17.12
N GLY A 370 2.89 17.96 -16.16
CA GLY A 370 2.14 17.90 -14.91
C GLY A 370 2.26 19.21 -14.12
N GLN A 371 3.46 19.76 -13.97
CA GLN A 371 3.70 21.04 -13.31
C GLN A 371 3.06 22.21 -14.07
N MET A 372 3.06 22.21 -15.40
CA MET A 372 2.33 23.20 -16.20
C MET A 372 0.82 23.09 -15.97
N GLY A 373 0.27 21.88 -15.96
CA GLY A 373 -1.14 21.65 -15.63
C GLY A 373 -1.48 22.12 -14.21
N PHE A 374 -0.62 21.84 -13.24
CA PHE A 374 -0.74 22.31 -11.86
C PHE A 374 -0.71 23.85 -11.78
N ALA A 375 0.29 24.50 -12.39
CA ALA A 375 0.41 25.95 -12.41
C ALA A 375 -0.78 26.63 -13.10
N LEU A 376 -1.27 26.05 -14.20
CA LEU A 376 -2.48 26.52 -14.87
C LEU A 376 -3.71 26.39 -13.96
N ALA A 377 -3.89 25.24 -13.31
CA ALA A 377 -4.99 25.03 -12.37
C ALA A 377 -4.94 26.03 -11.21
N MET A 378 -3.76 26.26 -10.64
CA MET A 378 -3.53 27.28 -9.61
C MET A 378 -3.93 28.67 -10.10
N ALA A 379 -3.42 29.09 -11.25
CA ALA A 379 -3.68 30.43 -11.81
C ALA A 379 -5.17 30.65 -12.07
N VAL A 380 -5.85 29.64 -12.63
CA VAL A 380 -7.30 29.69 -12.87
C VAL A 380 -8.09 29.72 -11.56
N GLY A 381 -7.76 28.85 -10.60
CA GLY A 381 -8.43 28.83 -9.29
C GLY A 381 -8.27 30.15 -8.55
N MET A 382 -7.07 30.73 -8.60
CA MET A 382 -6.77 32.05 -8.01
C MET A 382 -7.52 33.19 -8.68
N ALA A 383 -7.58 33.18 -10.01
CA ALA A 383 -8.36 34.16 -10.75
C ALA A 383 -9.85 34.09 -10.36
N ILE A 384 -10.40 32.89 -10.23
CA ILE A 384 -11.81 32.69 -9.81
C ILE A 384 -12.04 33.23 -8.40
N ILE A 385 -11.17 32.88 -7.44
CA ILE A 385 -11.28 33.38 -6.06
C ILE A 385 -11.18 34.91 -6.01
N LYS A 386 -10.24 35.51 -6.74
CA LYS A 386 -10.07 36.97 -6.78
C LYS A 386 -11.21 37.69 -7.48
N LEU A 387 -11.81 37.11 -8.51
CA LEU A 387 -13.00 37.66 -9.14
C LEU A 387 -14.17 37.73 -8.15
N GLY A 388 -14.32 36.69 -7.31
CA GLY A 388 -15.28 36.70 -6.20
C GLY A 388 -15.04 37.83 -5.20
N GLU A 389 -13.79 38.10 -4.82
CA GLU A 389 -13.44 39.20 -3.90
C GLU A 389 -13.70 40.60 -4.47
N VAL A 390 -13.52 40.80 -5.78
CA VAL A 390 -13.79 42.09 -6.45
C VAL A 390 -15.29 42.32 -6.68
N GLY A 391 -16.14 41.39 -6.24
CA GLY A 391 -17.60 41.44 -6.46
C GLY A 391 -18.02 41.09 -7.89
N ILE A 392 -17.08 40.60 -8.71
CA ILE A 392 -17.34 40.14 -10.08
C ILE A 392 -17.48 38.61 -10.01
N GLY A 393 -18.60 38.12 -9.49
CA GLY A 393 -18.82 36.69 -9.32
C GLY A 393 -19.89 36.36 -8.29
N LEU A 394 -19.89 35.10 -7.82
CA LEU A 394 -20.74 34.70 -6.71
C LEU A 394 -20.18 35.34 -5.43
N PRO A 395 -20.99 36.14 -4.69
CA PRO A 395 -20.50 36.88 -3.53
C PRO A 395 -19.99 35.90 -2.47
N ASN A 396 -18.80 36.19 -1.94
CA ASN A 396 -18.23 35.42 -0.84
C ASN A 396 -18.84 35.93 0.48
N GLU A 397 -19.92 35.29 0.94
CA GLU A 397 -20.61 35.64 2.19
C GLU A 397 -19.67 35.69 3.40
N TYR A 398 -18.61 34.86 3.41
CA TYR A 398 -17.60 34.90 4.47
C TYR A 398 -16.88 36.25 4.51
N THR A 399 -16.49 36.83 3.37
CA THR A 399 -15.83 38.15 3.35
C THR A 399 -16.77 39.27 3.81
N VAL A 400 -18.06 39.17 3.49
CA VAL A 400 -19.08 40.16 3.90
C VAL A 400 -19.30 40.11 5.42
N HIS A 401 -19.29 38.92 6.01
CA HIS A 401 -19.49 38.74 7.45
C HIS A 401 -18.21 38.84 8.27
N LYS A 402 -17.02 38.69 7.67
CA LYS A 402 -15.71 38.73 8.36
C LYS A 402 -15.53 39.98 9.21
N GLU A 403 -16.00 41.14 8.76
CA GLU A 403 -15.89 42.40 9.52
C GLU A 403 -16.82 42.46 10.74
N HIS A 404 -17.91 41.68 10.73
CA HIS A 404 -18.87 41.62 11.84
C HIS A 404 -18.48 40.59 12.92
N CYS A 405 -17.40 39.84 12.67
CA CYS A 405 -16.92 38.77 13.51
C CYS A 405 -15.77 39.25 14.39
N GLY A 406 -15.96 39.24 15.71
CA GLY A 406 -14.85 39.43 16.65
C GLY A 406 -13.72 38.41 16.41
N ALA A 407 -12.51 38.75 16.85
CA ALA A 407 -11.24 38.13 16.44
C ALA A 407 -11.11 36.59 16.56
N HIS A 408 -12.04 35.90 17.23
CA HIS A 408 -12.01 34.44 17.34
C HIS A 408 -13.43 33.85 17.24
N HIS A 409 -13.71 33.23 16.08
CA HIS A 409 -14.83 32.33 15.78
C HIS A 409 -16.22 32.97 15.65
N CYS A 410 -16.69 33.05 14.40
CA CYS A 410 -17.98 33.66 14.10
C CYS A 410 -19.17 32.69 14.01
N ILE A 411 -18.91 31.40 13.89
CA ILE A 411 -19.95 30.39 13.63
C ILE A 411 -19.70 29.19 14.53
N GLN A 412 -20.75 28.75 15.24
CA GLN A 412 -20.67 27.52 16.03
C GLN A 412 -20.51 26.29 15.12
N PRO A 413 -19.66 25.31 15.48
CA PRO A 413 -19.49 24.07 14.73
C PRO A 413 -20.84 23.40 14.44
N GLY A 414 -21.05 22.91 13.21
CA GLY A 414 -22.21 22.08 12.84
C GLY A 414 -23.44 22.80 12.29
N HIS A 415 -23.43 24.13 12.13
CA HIS A 415 -24.54 24.89 11.53
C HIS A 415 -24.40 25.19 10.02
N PHE A 416 -23.45 24.55 9.34
CA PHE A 416 -23.23 24.75 7.91
C PHE A 416 -24.19 23.91 7.09
N SER A 417 -24.85 24.53 6.10
CA SER A 417 -25.60 23.81 5.07
C SER A 417 -25.43 24.52 3.72
N TRP A 418 -25.60 23.77 2.63
CA TRP A 418 -25.53 24.32 1.26
C TRP A 418 -26.53 25.45 1.01
N ASP A 419 -27.64 25.47 1.76
CA ASP A 419 -28.76 26.40 1.59
C ASP A 419 -29.04 27.23 2.84
N GLY A 420 -28.09 27.27 3.78
CA GLY A 420 -28.20 28.01 5.03
C GLY A 420 -27.78 29.47 4.88
N PRO A 421 -28.02 30.32 5.90
CA PRO A 421 -27.57 31.72 5.95
C PRO A 421 -26.03 31.90 5.98
N TRP A 422 -25.29 30.80 5.92
CA TRP A 422 -23.83 30.72 5.84
C TRP A 422 -23.47 29.82 4.66
N ALA A 423 -23.94 30.19 3.46
CA ALA A 423 -23.82 29.37 2.28
C ALA A 423 -22.35 29.32 1.83
N ILE A 424 -21.88 28.12 1.45
CA ILE A 424 -20.53 27.94 0.89
C ILE A 424 -20.30 28.91 -0.27
N ASP A 425 -19.21 29.68 -0.21
CA ASP A 425 -18.75 30.62 -1.25
C ASP A 425 -18.93 30.00 -2.65
N GLY A 426 -19.73 30.65 -3.48
CA GLY A 426 -20.03 30.16 -4.81
C GLY A 426 -18.78 29.97 -5.67
N SER A 427 -17.70 30.69 -5.38
CA SER A 427 -16.39 30.53 -6.03
C SER A 427 -15.74 29.18 -5.69
N LEU A 428 -15.80 28.75 -4.42
CA LEU A 428 -15.32 27.44 -3.99
C LEU A 428 -16.19 26.32 -4.55
N ARG A 429 -17.51 26.50 -4.61
CA ARG A 429 -18.41 25.53 -5.27
C ARG A 429 -18.06 25.37 -6.74
N LEU A 430 -17.87 26.49 -7.45
CA LEU A 430 -17.51 26.49 -8.85
C LEU A 430 -16.17 25.77 -9.08
N MET A 431 -15.16 26.05 -8.27
CA MET A 431 -13.88 25.34 -8.33
C MET A 431 -14.03 23.84 -8.09
N MET A 432 -14.84 23.43 -7.12
CA MET A 432 -15.06 22.02 -6.82
C MET A 432 -15.80 21.33 -7.97
N LEU A 433 -16.82 21.98 -8.53
CA LEU A 433 -17.52 21.51 -9.72
C LEU A 433 -16.57 21.39 -10.92
N MET A 434 -15.73 22.40 -11.17
CA MET A 434 -14.71 22.34 -12.22
C MET A 434 -13.74 21.18 -12.01
N GLY A 435 -13.32 20.95 -10.77
CA GLY A 435 -12.50 19.81 -10.35
C GLY A 435 -13.15 18.47 -10.68
N SER A 436 -14.38 18.28 -10.23
CA SER A 436 -15.19 17.08 -10.45
C SER A 436 -15.49 16.85 -11.93
N VAL A 437 -15.78 17.89 -12.70
CA VAL A 437 -15.99 17.82 -14.15
C VAL A 437 -14.70 17.45 -14.87
N ALA A 438 -13.56 18.06 -14.53
CA ALA A 438 -12.27 17.72 -15.14
C ALA A 438 -11.89 16.24 -14.89
N LEU A 439 -12.12 15.73 -13.68
CA LEU A 439 -11.89 14.31 -13.34
C LEU A 439 -12.92 13.37 -14.01
N SER A 440 -14.15 13.83 -14.23
CA SER A 440 -15.16 13.08 -14.98
C SER A 440 -14.79 12.99 -16.46
N LEU A 441 -14.34 14.08 -17.07
CA LEU A 441 -13.83 14.11 -18.44
C LEU A 441 -12.61 13.20 -18.59
N GLU A 442 -11.71 13.19 -17.62
CA GLU A 442 -10.57 12.28 -17.56
C GLU A 442 -11.04 10.81 -17.52
N THR A 443 -12.04 10.51 -16.70
CA THR A 443 -12.63 9.17 -16.60
C THR A 443 -13.28 8.72 -17.91
N VAL A 444 -14.02 9.61 -18.57
CA VAL A 444 -14.63 9.35 -19.90
C VAL A 444 -13.54 9.15 -20.95
N LEU A 445 -12.48 9.97 -20.95
CA LEU A 445 -11.35 9.83 -21.86
C LEU A 445 -10.66 8.47 -21.68
N VAL A 446 -10.42 8.03 -20.44
CA VAL A 446 -9.86 6.70 -20.15
C VAL A 446 -10.82 5.58 -20.58
N ALA A 447 -12.12 5.71 -20.31
CA ALA A 447 -13.09 4.69 -20.68
C ALA A 447 -13.17 4.48 -22.20
N VAL A 448 -13.29 5.58 -22.94
CA VAL A 448 -13.55 5.57 -24.38
C VAL A 448 -12.26 5.42 -25.19
N ALA A 449 -11.24 6.20 -24.87
CA ALA A 449 -10.10 6.41 -25.78
C ALA A 449 -8.85 5.60 -25.41
N PHE A 450 -8.68 5.12 -24.17
CA PHE A 450 -7.47 4.35 -23.84
C PHE A 450 -7.52 2.95 -24.47
N PRO A 451 -6.44 2.50 -25.12
CA PRO A 451 -6.33 1.13 -25.62
C PRO A 451 -5.98 0.16 -24.49
N GLU A 452 -6.16 -1.14 -24.74
CA GLU A 452 -5.53 -2.17 -23.92
C GLU A 452 -4.08 -2.33 -24.37
N THR A 453 -3.11 -2.00 -23.50
CA THR A 453 -1.68 -2.10 -23.84
C THR A 453 -1.07 -3.47 -23.55
N ILE A 454 -1.67 -4.26 -22.65
CA ILE A 454 -1.19 -5.62 -22.35
C ILE A 454 -1.61 -6.60 -23.44
N LYS A 455 -0.66 -7.42 -23.90
CA LYS A 455 -0.92 -8.53 -24.83
C LYS A 455 -1.96 -9.50 -24.25
N PRO A 456 -2.94 -9.97 -25.05
CA PRO A 456 -4.01 -10.83 -24.54
C PRO A 456 -3.52 -12.14 -23.89
N GLU A 457 -2.37 -12.65 -24.33
CA GLU A 457 -1.73 -13.88 -23.83
C GLU A 457 -1.23 -13.76 -22.39
N LEU A 458 -0.78 -12.57 -21.98
CA LEU A 458 -0.25 -12.32 -20.63
C LEU A 458 -1.38 -12.06 -19.60
N ARG A 459 -2.62 -11.92 -20.07
CA ARG A 459 -3.76 -11.53 -19.25
C ARG A 459 -4.25 -12.70 -18.41
N THR A 460 -4.33 -12.48 -17.10
CA THR A 460 -4.93 -13.43 -16.16
C THR A 460 -6.18 -12.83 -15.52
N SER A 461 -7.10 -13.69 -15.08
CA SER A 461 -8.26 -13.24 -14.31
C SER A 461 -7.80 -12.65 -12.98
N THR A 462 -8.28 -11.45 -12.64
CA THR A 462 -7.98 -10.73 -11.39
C THR A 462 -8.15 -11.64 -10.17
N ARG A 463 -9.26 -12.38 -10.12
CA ARG A 463 -9.57 -13.30 -9.01
C ARG A 463 -8.54 -14.41 -8.88
N LYS A 464 -8.13 -15.01 -10.00
CA LYS A 464 -7.14 -16.09 -10.02
C LYS A 464 -5.77 -15.56 -9.55
N LEU A 465 -5.37 -14.40 -10.06
CA LEU A 465 -4.13 -13.73 -9.69
C LEU A 465 -4.08 -13.38 -8.19
N VAL A 466 -5.18 -12.80 -7.65
CA VAL A 466 -5.26 -12.48 -6.22
C VAL A 466 -5.12 -13.75 -5.39
N VAL A 467 -5.88 -14.81 -5.71
CA VAL A 467 -5.88 -16.05 -4.91
C VAL A 467 -4.52 -16.77 -4.97
N GLU A 468 -3.89 -16.83 -6.14
CA GLU A 468 -2.62 -17.53 -6.34
C GLU A 468 -1.44 -16.75 -5.75
N ASN A 469 -1.41 -15.43 -5.92
CA ASN A 469 -0.25 -14.63 -5.55
C ASN A 469 -0.34 -14.03 -4.14
N TRP A 470 -1.53 -13.90 -3.53
CA TRP A 470 -1.65 -13.32 -2.18
C TRP A 470 -0.81 -14.04 -1.13
N ARG A 471 -0.62 -15.36 -1.27
CA ARG A 471 0.22 -16.16 -0.36
C ARG A 471 1.72 -16.05 -0.63
N VAL A 472 2.11 -15.67 -1.85
CA VAL A 472 3.50 -15.70 -2.33
C VAL A 472 4.13 -14.30 -2.32
N ILE A 473 3.31 -13.24 -2.37
CA ILE A 473 3.80 -11.87 -2.39
C ILE A 473 4.31 -11.49 -1.00
N GLN A 474 5.62 -11.63 -0.83
CA GLN A 474 6.33 -10.96 0.24
C GLN A 474 6.75 -9.57 -0.28
N PRO A 475 6.17 -8.46 0.23
CA PRO A 475 6.52 -7.11 -0.23
C PRO A 475 8.02 -6.81 -0.08
N TRP A 476 8.67 -7.48 0.88
CA TRP A 476 10.10 -7.46 1.13
C TRP A 476 10.94 -8.00 -0.04
N ASN A 477 10.39 -8.84 -0.92
CA ASN A 477 11.12 -9.34 -2.08
C ASN A 477 11.48 -8.24 -3.07
N ASN A 478 10.63 -7.21 -3.20
CA ASN A 478 10.93 -6.06 -4.07
C ASN A 478 12.10 -5.24 -3.52
N LEU A 479 12.33 -5.22 -2.20
CA LEU A 479 13.50 -4.56 -1.61
C LEU A 479 14.82 -5.26 -1.97
N ARG A 480 14.78 -6.52 -2.40
CA ARG A 480 15.99 -7.23 -2.85
C ARG A 480 16.62 -6.61 -4.09
N VAL A 481 15.87 -5.79 -4.84
CA VAL A 481 16.41 -4.98 -5.95
C VAL A 481 17.50 -4.01 -5.48
N PHE A 482 17.52 -3.65 -4.20
CA PHE A 482 18.65 -2.94 -3.57
C PHE A 482 19.78 -3.94 -3.24
N ALA A 483 20.22 -4.69 -4.24
CA ALA A 483 21.11 -5.82 -4.05
C ALA A 483 22.54 -5.41 -3.72
N THR A 484 23.01 -4.30 -4.32
CA THR A 484 24.37 -3.78 -4.14
C THR A 484 24.48 -2.89 -2.91
N HIS A 485 25.68 -2.84 -2.30
CA HIS A 485 25.94 -1.96 -1.16
C HIS A 485 25.70 -0.48 -1.51
N GLU A 486 26.07 -0.07 -2.73
CA GLU A 486 25.85 1.29 -3.22
C GLU A 486 24.37 1.65 -3.31
N LEU A 487 23.54 0.79 -3.93
CA LEU A 487 22.09 1.03 -4.01
C LEU A 487 21.44 1.08 -2.63
N ARG A 488 21.88 0.24 -1.68
CA ARG A 488 21.40 0.29 -0.29
C ARG A 488 21.77 1.61 0.38
N LEU A 489 23.01 2.05 0.27
CA LEU A 489 23.48 3.31 0.83
C LEU A 489 22.67 4.49 0.26
N LEU A 490 22.50 4.55 -1.05
CA LEU A 490 21.72 5.60 -1.71
C LEU A 490 20.25 5.56 -1.31
N MET A 491 19.66 4.36 -1.18
CA MET A 491 18.29 4.21 -0.73
C MET A 491 18.13 4.56 0.76
N SER A 492 19.13 4.30 1.61
CA SER A 492 19.16 4.74 3.01
C SER A 492 19.19 6.26 3.13
N ILE A 493 20.06 6.93 2.38
CA ILE A 493 20.09 8.40 2.28
C ILE A 493 18.72 8.93 1.83
N ARG A 494 18.13 8.29 0.81
CA ARG A 494 16.81 8.69 0.31
C ARG A 494 15.71 8.47 1.35
N THR A 495 15.78 7.40 2.13
CA THR A 495 14.85 7.10 3.21
C THR A 495 14.92 8.16 4.29
N MET A 496 16.11 8.64 4.66
CA MET A 496 16.24 9.82 5.54
C MET A 496 15.54 11.04 4.95
N GLY A 497 15.69 11.28 3.64
CA GLY A 497 14.95 12.33 2.94
C GLY A 497 13.44 12.13 3.00
N TYR A 498 12.94 10.89 2.98
CA TYR A 498 11.52 10.58 3.17
C TYR A 498 11.04 10.82 4.60
N VAL A 499 11.88 10.57 5.61
CA VAL A 499 11.58 10.92 7.00
C VAL A 499 11.43 12.44 7.14
N ILE A 500 12.35 13.22 6.57
CA ILE A 500 12.26 14.69 6.56
C ILE A 500 11.00 15.14 5.80
N ALA A 501 10.72 14.55 4.63
CA ALA A 501 9.54 14.88 3.84
C ALA A 501 8.22 14.52 4.55
N ALA A 502 8.19 13.49 5.40
CA ALA A 502 7.03 13.17 6.25
C ALA A 502 6.75 14.28 7.26
N GLY A 503 7.79 15.00 7.72
CA GLY A 503 7.67 16.19 8.56
C GLY A 503 7.32 17.46 7.79
N GLY A 504 7.37 17.44 6.45
CA GLY A 504 7.12 18.61 5.62
C GLY A 504 5.76 19.27 5.86
N GLY A 505 4.72 18.47 6.19
CA GLY A 505 3.40 18.99 6.58
C GLY A 505 3.46 19.78 7.89
N SER A 506 4.07 19.20 8.93
CA SER A 506 4.25 19.85 10.23
C SER A 506 5.13 21.11 10.15
N VAL A 507 6.20 21.06 9.35
CA VAL A 507 7.05 22.23 9.07
C VAL A 507 6.24 23.32 8.38
N TYR A 508 5.46 22.95 7.37
CA TYR A 508 4.59 23.87 6.65
C TYR A 508 3.52 24.50 7.56
N MET A 509 2.90 23.72 8.45
CA MET A 509 1.89 24.23 9.38
C MET A 509 2.49 25.11 10.49
N SER A 510 3.67 24.76 11.00
CA SER A 510 4.44 25.64 11.90
C SER A 510 4.70 27.00 11.24
N PHE A 511 5.03 26.97 9.95
CA PHE A 511 5.22 28.16 9.14
C PHE A 511 3.92 28.95 8.97
N TYR A 512 2.85 28.26 8.61
CA TYR A 512 1.53 28.83 8.38
C TYR A 512 0.99 29.56 9.62
N GLN A 513 1.04 28.90 10.78
CA GLN A 513 0.58 29.44 12.06
C GLN A 513 1.39 30.68 12.45
N ARG A 514 2.70 30.69 12.17
CA ARG A 514 3.60 31.79 12.55
C ARG A 514 3.36 33.09 11.77
N PHE A 515 3.03 32.99 10.49
CA PHE A 515 2.88 34.17 9.62
C PHE A 515 1.43 34.56 9.37
N GLU A 516 0.47 33.81 9.94
CA GLU A 516 -0.96 34.03 9.79
C GLU A 516 -1.38 34.22 8.32
N PHE A 517 -0.75 33.46 7.42
CA PHE A 517 -1.00 33.64 5.99
C PHE A 517 -2.47 33.40 5.67
N ASP A 518 -3.10 34.32 4.93
CA ASP A 518 -4.41 34.03 4.38
C ASP A 518 -4.32 32.97 3.27
N THR A 519 -5.46 32.36 2.95
CA THR A 519 -5.59 31.39 1.85
C THR A 519 -5.00 31.93 0.54
N PHE A 520 -5.22 33.22 0.26
CA PHE A 520 -4.70 33.85 -0.94
C PHE A 520 -3.17 33.92 -0.98
N THR A 521 -2.53 34.33 0.12
CA THR A 521 -1.06 34.34 0.26
C THR A 521 -0.51 32.93 0.07
N MET A 522 -1.14 31.95 0.69
CA MET A 522 -0.77 30.54 0.58
C MET A 522 -0.78 30.05 -0.87
N MET A 523 -1.83 30.41 -1.62
CA MET A 523 -1.95 30.02 -3.02
C MET A 523 -0.96 30.78 -3.91
N THR A 524 -0.77 32.08 -3.68
CA THR A 524 0.22 32.90 -4.42
C THR A 524 1.61 32.32 -4.25
N HIS A 525 1.95 31.97 -3.02
CA HIS A 525 3.18 31.29 -2.68
C HIS A 525 3.31 29.95 -3.43
N THR A 526 2.25 29.14 -3.47
CA THR A 526 2.24 27.84 -4.18
C THR A 526 2.41 27.99 -5.69
N VAL A 527 1.86 29.05 -6.30
CA VAL A 527 2.09 29.39 -7.72
C VAL A 527 3.55 29.71 -7.98
N LEU A 528 4.14 30.61 -7.18
CA LEU A 528 5.54 31.01 -7.33
C LEU A 528 6.48 29.82 -7.10
N ALA A 529 6.16 28.98 -6.11
CA ALA A 529 6.83 27.72 -5.85
C ALA A 529 6.78 26.78 -7.07
N GLY A 530 5.60 26.58 -7.66
CA GLY A 530 5.42 25.76 -8.85
C GLY A 530 6.21 26.30 -10.05
N ALA A 531 6.18 27.61 -10.28
CA ALA A 531 6.93 28.26 -11.34
C ALA A 531 8.45 28.09 -11.18
N ALA A 532 8.98 28.29 -9.97
CA ALA A 532 10.40 28.07 -9.68
C ALA A 532 10.81 26.59 -9.81
N THR A 533 9.96 25.68 -9.34
CA THR A 533 10.14 24.23 -9.50
C THR A 533 10.21 23.88 -10.98
N TRP A 534 9.31 24.43 -11.81
CA TRP A 534 9.28 24.24 -13.25
C TRP A 534 10.53 24.78 -13.94
N LEU A 535 10.95 26.01 -13.65
CA LEU A 535 12.19 26.59 -14.19
C LEU A 535 13.41 25.75 -13.84
N THR A 536 13.49 25.25 -12.60
CA THR A 536 14.58 24.39 -12.18
C THR A 536 14.53 23.04 -12.89
N THR A 537 13.35 22.46 -13.06
CA THR A 537 13.11 21.21 -13.80
C THR A 537 13.65 21.30 -15.24
N LEU A 538 13.50 22.45 -15.90
CA LEU A 538 14.08 22.70 -17.23
C LEU A 538 15.62 22.76 -17.23
N ALA A 539 16.23 23.15 -16.10
CA ALA A 539 17.67 23.21 -15.94
C ALA A 539 18.31 21.86 -15.57
N VAL A 540 17.53 20.89 -15.07
CA VAL A 540 18.03 19.59 -14.59
C VAL A 540 18.87 18.85 -15.64
N PRO A 541 18.46 18.70 -16.92
CA PRO A 541 19.29 18.01 -17.91
C PRO A 541 20.67 18.66 -18.07
N LYS A 542 20.73 20.00 -18.13
CA LYS A 542 22.00 20.74 -18.22
C LYS A 542 22.86 20.60 -16.96
N LEU A 543 22.23 20.57 -15.78
CA LEU A 543 22.93 20.35 -14.51
C LEU A 543 23.54 18.94 -14.46
N VAL A 544 22.79 17.93 -14.89
CA VAL A 544 23.26 16.55 -15.01
C VAL A 544 24.43 16.44 -16.00
N ASP A 545 24.31 17.07 -17.17
CA ASP A 545 25.34 17.06 -18.21
C ASP A 545 26.63 17.77 -17.75
N CYS A 546 26.50 18.88 -17.01
CA CYS A 546 27.64 19.65 -16.53
C CYS A 546 28.32 18.99 -15.31
N LEU A 547 27.55 18.72 -14.26
CA LEU A 547 28.06 18.39 -12.93
C LEU A 547 28.02 16.90 -12.59
N GLY A 548 27.39 16.07 -13.44
CA GLY A 548 27.17 14.64 -13.18
C GLY A 548 25.82 14.36 -12.51
N ASP A 549 25.40 13.09 -12.53
CA ASP A 549 24.08 12.67 -12.03
C ASP A 549 23.97 12.94 -10.52
N MET A 550 24.87 12.37 -9.71
CA MET A 550 24.78 12.43 -8.25
C MET A 550 25.23 13.79 -7.71
N ARG A 551 26.40 14.27 -8.15
CA ARG A 551 26.96 15.55 -7.69
C ARG A 551 26.17 16.76 -8.14
N GLY A 552 25.59 16.72 -9.35
CA GLY A 552 24.84 17.84 -9.92
C GLY A 552 23.43 18.00 -9.39
N VAL A 553 22.82 16.93 -8.86
CA VAL A 553 21.40 16.95 -8.45
C VAL A 553 21.23 16.73 -6.96
N TRP A 554 21.86 15.70 -6.37
CA TRP A 554 21.59 15.33 -4.97
C TRP A 554 22.18 16.34 -3.99
N ILE A 555 23.47 16.66 -4.11
CA ILE A 555 24.12 17.61 -3.19
C ILE A 555 23.43 18.98 -3.25
N PRO A 556 23.22 19.60 -4.43
CA PRO A 556 22.54 20.89 -4.49
C PRO A 556 21.11 20.82 -3.95
N SER A 557 20.39 19.72 -4.18
CA SER A 557 19.05 19.56 -3.62
C SER A 557 19.04 19.62 -2.09
N ILE A 558 19.93 18.88 -1.43
CA ILE A 558 19.99 18.84 0.04
C ILE A 558 20.46 20.18 0.58
N VAL A 559 21.50 20.77 -0.02
CA VAL A 559 22.00 22.08 0.37
C VAL A 559 20.93 23.16 0.23
N LEU A 560 20.21 23.21 -0.90
CA LEU A 560 19.12 24.15 -1.12
C LEU A 560 17.96 23.91 -0.14
N SER A 561 17.64 22.65 0.18
CA SER A 561 16.64 22.30 1.19
C SER A 561 17.02 22.80 2.58
N MET A 562 18.28 22.62 2.97
CA MET A 562 18.80 23.09 4.26
C MET A 562 18.86 24.61 4.32
N LEU A 563 19.35 25.27 3.26
CA LEU A 563 19.35 26.73 3.16
C LEU A 563 17.92 27.29 3.20
N TYR A 564 16.98 26.63 2.52
CA TYR A 564 15.56 26.96 2.58
C TYR A 564 15.05 26.85 4.02
N GLY A 565 15.32 25.74 4.71
CA GLY A 565 14.89 25.55 6.09
C GLY A 565 15.53 26.55 7.06
N VAL A 566 16.82 26.86 6.91
CA VAL A 566 17.52 27.88 7.73
C VAL A 566 16.92 29.25 7.46
N ALA A 567 16.71 29.62 6.20
CA ALA A 567 16.10 30.89 5.83
C ALA A 567 14.71 31.01 6.45
N CYS A 568 13.85 30.00 6.31
CA CYS A 568 12.52 29.98 6.94
C CYS A 568 12.57 30.07 8.47
N GLY A 569 13.53 29.39 9.11
CA GLY A 569 13.69 29.43 10.56
C GLY A 569 14.08 30.81 11.06
N LEU A 570 14.87 31.56 10.28
CA LEU A 570 15.39 32.87 10.64
C LEU A 570 14.47 34.05 10.26
N ILE A 571 13.42 33.84 9.45
CA ILE A 571 12.47 34.91 9.12
C ILE A 571 11.71 35.35 10.39
N PRO A 572 11.80 36.62 10.81
CA PRO A 572 11.02 37.14 11.93
C PRO A 572 9.52 37.17 11.59
N ALA A 573 8.63 36.97 12.58
CA ALA A 573 7.18 36.89 12.37
C ALA A 573 6.59 38.06 11.55
N GLY A 574 7.10 39.29 11.74
CA GLY A 574 6.67 40.46 10.97
C GLY A 574 7.13 40.52 9.51
N HIS A 575 7.96 39.57 9.06
CA HIS A 575 8.57 39.56 7.72
C HIS A 575 8.16 38.34 6.89
N GLY A 576 6.96 37.80 7.12
CA GLY A 576 6.43 36.63 6.38
C GLY A 576 6.43 36.81 4.85
N TYR A 577 6.40 38.04 4.34
CA TYR A 577 6.51 38.29 2.90
C TYR A 577 7.86 37.89 2.29
N LEU A 578 8.94 37.76 3.07
CA LEU A 578 10.24 37.30 2.55
C LEU A 578 10.18 35.88 1.97
N VAL A 579 9.15 35.13 2.33
CA VAL A 579 8.92 33.76 1.89
C VAL A 579 8.62 33.70 0.40
N TYR A 580 7.99 34.74 -0.15
CA TYR A 580 7.80 34.89 -1.59
C TYR A 580 9.11 34.98 -2.37
N VAL A 581 10.22 35.30 -1.70
CA VAL A 581 11.56 35.33 -2.30
C VAL A 581 12.33 34.06 -1.94
N VAL A 582 12.30 33.67 -0.66
CA VAL A 582 13.03 32.50 -0.15
C VAL A 582 12.57 31.20 -0.81
N TRP A 583 11.26 31.02 -0.98
CA TRP A 583 10.74 29.77 -1.55
C TRP A 583 11.08 29.61 -3.04
N PRO A 584 10.84 30.58 -3.94
CA PRO A 584 11.23 30.44 -5.35
C PRO A 584 12.74 30.31 -5.54
N LEU A 585 13.55 30.92 -4.67
CA LEU A 585 15.02 30.83 -4.78
C LEU A 585 15.59 29.53 -4.25
N LEU A 586 15.03 28.97 -3.18
CA LEU A 586 15.62 27.83 -2.48
C LEU A 586 14.69 26.61 -2.45
N GLY A 587 13.43 26.80 -2.03
CA GLY A 587 12.43 25.73 -1.89
C GLY A 587 12.06 25.07 -3.22
N GLY A 588 11.60 25.85 -4.20
CA GLY A 588 11.22 25.35 -5.52
C GLY A 588 12.35 24.56 -6.21
N PRO A 589 13.57 25.12 -6.31
CA PRO A 589 14.71 24.41 -6.85
C PRO A 589 15.09 23.14 -6.08
N SER A 590 15.06 23.18 -4.75
CA SER A 590 15.26 22.00 -3.89
C SER A 590 14.26 20.89 -4.22
N PHE A 591 12.95 21.21 -4.27
CA PHE A 591 11.88 20.25 -4.58
C PHE A 591 12.04 19.65 -5.98
N ALA A 592 12.38 20.45 -6.98
CA ALA A 592 12.62 19.97 -8.34
C ALA A 592 13.75 18.92 -8.35
N LEU A 593 14.91 19.25 -7.79
CA LEU A 593 16.08 18.36 -7.76
C LEU A 593 15.82 17.09 -6.94
N THR A 594 15.15 17.22 -5.78
CA THR A 594 14.73 16.08 -4.94
C THR A 594 13.77 15.17 -5.69
N GLY A 595 12.94 15.73 -6.57
CA GLY A 595 12.01 14.99 -7.42
C GLY A 595 12.69 14.09 -8.45
N PHE A 596 13.84 14.51 -8.99
CA PHE A 596 14.61 13.77 -10.00
C PHE A 596 15.56 12.71 -9.43
N ALA A 597 15.94 12.81 -8.16
CA ALA A 597 16.83 11.87 -7.50
C ALA A 597 16.47 10.37 -7.74
N PRO A 598 15.19 9.94 -7.70
CA PRO A 598 14.81 8.56 -7.99
C PRO A 598 15.06 8.12 -9.43
N ASP A 599 14.90 9.02 -10.40
CA ASP A 599 15.05 8.68 -11.81
C ASP A 599 16.53 8.56 -12.17
N LEU A 600 17.40 9.29 -11.47
CA LEU A 600 18.85 9.10 -11.54
C LEU A 600 19.27 7.74 -10.97
N LEU A 601 18.68 7.31 -9.84
CA LEU A 601 18.93 5.97 -9.30
C LEU A 601 18.47 4.86 -10.23
N ALA A 602 17.38 5.09 -10.99
CA ALA A 602 16.89 4.12 -11.96
C ALA A 602 17.91 3.83 -13.08
N LYS A 603 18.87 4.74 -13.34
CA LYS A 603 19.97 4.50 -14.30
C LYS A 603 20.97 3.44 -13.83
N LEU A 604 21.02 3.14 -12.52
CA LEU A 604 21.89 2.13 -11.92
C LEU A 604 21.23 0.74 -11.88
N ILE A 605 20.04 0.62 -12.46
CA ILE A 605 19.20 -0.57 -12.36
C ILE A 605 18.79 -0.97 -13.78
N PRO A 606 18.95 -2.27 -14.13
CA PRO A 606 18.54 -2.77 -15.44
C PRO A 606 17.06 -2.47 -15.74
N ALA A 607 16.73 -2.18 -17.01
CA ALA A 607 15.41 -1.72 -17.42
C ALA A 607 14.28 -2.71 -17.08
N ASP A 608 14.57 -4.02 -17.15
CA ASP A 608 13.70 -5.13 -16.79
C ASP A 608 13.24 -5.08 -15.32
N VAL A 609 14.09 -4.58 -14.40
CA VAL A 609 13.78 -4.50 -12.96
C VAL A 609 13.47 -3.09 -12.46
N GLN A 610 13.44 -2.07 -13.33
CA GLN A 610 13.04 -0.71 -12.94
C GLN A 610 11.61 -0.62 -12.39
N GLY A 611 10.71 -1.50 -12.84
CA GLY A 611 9.36 -1.63 -12.27
C GLY A 611 9.40 -2.09 -10.81
N THR A 612 10.20 -3.11 -10.51
CA THR A 612 10.44 -3.62 -9.15
C THR A 612 11.08 -2.54 -8.28
N PHE A 613 12.09 -1.82 -8.79
CA PHE A 613 12.71 -0.68 -8.11
C PHE A 613 11.70 0.43 -7.78
N THR A 614 10.87 0.82 -8.75
CA THR A 614 9.86 1.87 -8.55
C THR A 614 8.86 1.47 -7.47
N THR A 615 8.49 0.19 -7.44
CA THR A 615 7.59 -0.39 -6.44
C THR A 615 8.25 -0.43 -5.06
N ALA A 616 9.51 -0.87 -4.96
CA ALA A 616 10.30 -0.90 -3.73
C ALA A 616 10.51 0.51 -3.15
N LYS A 617 10.82 1.48 -4.00
CA LYS A 617 10.93 2.89 -3.64
C LYS A 617 9.60 3.43 -3.10
N SER A 618 8.50 3.15 -3.79
CA SER A 618 7.17 3.61 -3.38
C SER A 618 6.77 2.99 -2.04
N PHE A 619 7.08 1.71 -1.83
CA PHE A 619 6.92 1.04 -0.54
C PHE A 619 7.68 1.78 0.57
N LEU A 620 8.97 2.05 0.38
CA LEU A 620 9.79 2.75 1.39
C LEU A 620 9.28 4.17 1.66
N PHE A 621 8.86 4.90 0.63
CA PHE A 621 8.27 6.23 0.79
C PHE A 621 6.98 6.18 1.63
N ARG A 622 6.04 5.30 1.26
CA ARG A 622 4.75 5.18 1.96
C ARG A 622 4.93 4.64 3.37
N LEU A 623 5.82 3.69 3.58
CA LEU A 623 6.16 3.17 4.90
C LEU A 623 6.76 4.28 5.79
N SER A 624 7.67 5.09 5.24
CA SER A 624 8.25 6.23 5.97
C SER A 624 7.16 7.25 6.36
N GLN A 625 6.25 7.56 5.44
CA GLN A 625 5.11 8.44 5.73
C GLN A 625 4.19 7.84 6.80
N ALA A 626 3.88 6.55 6.72
CA ALA A 626 3.05 5.87 7.71
C ALA A 626 3.64 5.93 9.12
N ILE A 627 4.95 5.69 9.25
CA ILE A 627 5.65 5.63 10.54
C ILE A 627 5.91 7.03 11.10
N PHE A 628 6.44 7.94 10.30
CA PHE A 628 7.01 9.19 10.79
C PHE A 628 6.05 10.38 10.78
N MET A 629 4.97 10.33 9.99
CA MET A 629 4.01 11.45 9.95
C MET A 629 3.36 11.71 11.33
N TRP A 630 3.07 10.68 12.12
CA TRP A 630 2.52 10.85 13.47
C TRP A 630 3.51 11.49 14.46
N PRO A 631 4.76 10.99 14.62
CA PRO A 631 5.77 11.67 15.43
C PRO A 631 6.00 13.13 15.06
N TRP A 632 6.04 13.46 13.75
CA TRP A 632 6.18 14.84 13.30
C TRP A 632 5.00 15.72 13.71
N ASN A 633 3.78 15.19 13.59
CA ASN A 633 2.60 15.92 14.05
C ASN A 633 2.61 16.11 15.56
N GLN A 634 2.95 15.09 16.33
CA GLN A 634 3.08 15.21 17.78
C GLN A 634 4.13 16.25 18.16
N LEU A 635 5.26 16.28 17.46
CA LEU A 635 6.28 17.29 17.67
C LEU A 635 5.73 18.71 17.43
N PHE A 636 4.99 18.92 16.34
CA PHE A 636 4.35 20.20 16.06
C PHE A 636 3.32 20.58 17.13
N MET A 637 2.38 19.70 17.44
CA MET A 637 1.33 19.91 18.45
C MET A 637 1.91 20.28 19.82
N HIS A 638 2.95 19.57 20.25
CA HIS A 638 3.63 19.82 21.52
C HIS A 638 4.51 21.06 21.52
N THR A 639 4.83 21.64 20.36
CA THR A 639 5.73 22.79 20.30
C THR A 639 5.07 24.08 19.84
N ALA A 640 3.87 24.00 19.23
CA ALA A 640 3.12 25.13 18.70
C ALA A 640 2.79 26.24 19.73
N HIS A 641 2.80 25.93 21.03
CA HIS A 641 2.52 26.89 22.09
C HIS A 641 3.77 27.54 22.70
N PHE A 642 4.98 27.10 22.33
CA PHE A 642 6.21 27.73 22.82
C PHE A 642 6.53 29.00 22.06
N ALA A 643 7.30 29.89 22.69
CA ALA A 643 7.82 31.07 22.01
C ALA A 643 8.92 30.70 21.00
N TYR A 644 9.06 31.50 19.94
CA TYR A 644 10.16 31.38 19.00
C TYR A 644 11.52 31.41 19.73
N PRO A 645 12.47 30.50 19.39
CA PRO A 645 12.50 29.60 18.22
C PRO A 645 11.91 28.20 18.42
N LEU A 646 11.30 27.92 19.58
CA LEU A 646 10.83 26.59 19.93
C LEU A 646 9.50 26.22 19.25
N ASP A 647 8.68 27.19 18.85
CA ASP A 647 7.52 26.97 17.96
C ASP A 647 7.92 26.28 16.63
N ALA A 648 9.12 26.56 16.14
CA ALA A 648 9.68 26.00 14.91
C ALA A 648 10.49 24.71 15.15
N THR A 649 10.27 23.99 16.25
CA THR A 649 11.07 22.78 16.57
C THR A 649 11.02 21.73 15.46
N ALA A 650 9.87 21.52 14.80
CA ALA A 650 9.79 20.59 13.67
C ALA A 650 10.74 20.97 12.51
N LEU A 651 10.93 22.26 12.26
CA LEU A 651 11.88 22.76 11.27
C LEU A 651 13.33 22.53 11.71
N TRP A 652 13.65 22.82 12.97
CA TRP A 652 15.01 22.61 13.51
C TRP A 652 15.41 21.13 13.54
N VAL A 653 14.49 20.24 13.90
CA VAL A 653 14.73 18.78 13.84
C VAL A 653 14.93 18.34 12.39
N SER A 654 14.17 18.88 11.44
CA SER A 654 14.36 18.59 10.01
C SER A 654 15.75 19.02 9.52
N LEU A 655 16.22 20.21 9.94
CA LEU A 655 17.57 20.69 9.63
C LEU A 655 18.66 19.83 10.27
N ALA A 656 18.48 19.43 11.52
CA ALA A 656 19.40 18.56 12.24
C ALA A 656 19.53 17.19 11.57
N LEU A 657 18.42 16.62 11.05
CA LEU A 657 18.43 15.40 10.24
C LEU A 657 19.03 15.61 8.84
N GLY A 658 18.94 16.82 8.30
CA GLY A 658 19.54 17.20 7.03
C GLY A 658 21.07 17.15 7.03
N VAL A 659 21.73 17.48 8.14
CA VAL A 659 23.20 17.46 8.28
C VAL A 659 23.80 16.06 8.05
N PRO A 660 23.42 14.99 8.78
CA PRO A 660 23.94 13.65 8.54
C PRO A 660 23.54 13.14 7.16
N MET A 661 22.36 13.50 6.65
CA MET A 661 21.94 13.15 5.29
C MET A 661 22.87 13.78 4.25
N LEU A 662 23.27 15.05 4.42
CA LEU A 662 24.23 15.74 3.56
C LEU A 662 25.61 15.09 3.65
N MET A 663 26.09 14.79 4.87
CA MET A 663 27.39 14.11 5.06
C MET A 663 27.44 12.75 4.36
N LEU A 664 26.40 11.93 4.54
CA LEU A 664 26.27 10.63 3.87
C LEU A 664 26.17 10.79 2.35
N THR A 665 25.46 11.83 1.87
CA THR A 665 25.38 12.12 0.44
C THR A 665 26.74 12.51 -0.13
N CYS A 666 27.48 13.39 0.54
CA CYS A 666 28.84 13.75 0.15
C CYS A 666 29.78 12.54 0.13
N TYR A 667 29.65 11.64 1.12
CA TYR A 667 30.40 10.38 1.17
C TYR A 667 30.04 9.46 -0.01
N ALA A 668 28.75 9.24 -0.27
CA ALA A 668 28.30 8.41 -1.39
C ALA A 668 28.70 9.01 -2.75
N CYS A 669 28.71 10.34 -2.89
CA CYS A 669 29.12 11.04 -4.11
C CYS A 669 30.64 11.02 -4.39
N GLN A 670 31.46 10.45 -3.50
CA GLN A 670 32.86 10.18 -3.80
C GLN A 670 32.99 9.13 -4.93
N HIS A 671 32.05 8.19 -5.00
CA HIS A 671 31.93 7.19 -6.06
C HIS A 671 30.79 7.55 -7.01
N ASP A 672 30.93 8.64 -7.78
CA ASP A 672 29.90 9.03 -8.74
C ASP A 672 29.82 7.97 -9.87
N PRO A 673 28.66 7.32 -10.08
CA PRO A 673 28.50 6.29 -11.09
C PRO A 673 28.61 6.81 -12.54
N ARG A 674 28.77 8.12 -12.74
CA ARG A 674 28.88 8.76 -14.06
C ARG A 674 29.86 8.05 -15.00
N GLU A 675 31.05 7.67 -14.53
CA GLU A 675 32.04 6.97 -15.37
C GLU A 675 31.60 5.55 -15.70
N ALA A 676 31.02 4.84 -14.73
CA ALA A 676 30.47 3.50 -14.94
C ALA A 676 29.33 3.52 -15.97
N ILE A 677 28.42 4.52 -15.89
CA ILE A 677 27.34 4.74 -16.86
C ILE A 677 27.92 5.03 -18.25
N LYS A 678 28.87 5.96 -18.35
CA LYS A 678 29.52 6.30 -19.64
C LYS A 678 30.26 5.11 -20.25
N SER A 679 30.83 4.24 -19.43
CA SER A 679 31.53 3.03 -19.89
C SER A 679 30.62 1.83 -20.14
N GLY A 680 29.30 1.95 -19.91
CA GLY A 680 28.37 0.82 -20.00
C GLY A 680 28.53 -0.24 -18.90
N ARG A 681 29.29 0.06 -17.84
CA ARG A 681 29.61 -0.83 -16.71
C ARG A 681 28.78 -0.56 -15.45
N ALA A 682 27.84 0.38 -15.50
CA ALA A 682 27.00 0.72 -14.35
C ALA A 682 26.20 -0.47 -13.82
N LEU A 683 25.89 -1.44 -14.68
CA LEU A 683 25.13 -2.62 -14.34
C LEU A 683 25.99 -3.79 -13.84
N ASP A 684 27.32 -3.74 -13.99
CA ASP A 684 28.21 -4.87 -13.65
C ASP A 684 28.09 -5.25 -12.17
N ALA A 685 28.09 -4.24 -11.29
CA ALA A 685 27.92 -4.45 -9.85
C ALA A 685 26.54 -5.06 -9.51
N PHE A 686 25.49 -4.66 -10.23
CA PHE A 686 24.16 -5.22 -10.06
C PHE A 686 24.09 -6.66 -10.56
N MET A 687 24.61 -6.95 -11.76
CA MET A 687 24.62 -8.29 -12.35
C MET A 687 25.51 -9.27 -11.57
N ALA A 688 26.54 -8.78 -10.89
CA ALA A 688 27.38 -9.58 -10.00
C ALA A 688 26.68 -9.96 -8.67
N SER A 689 25.60 -9.27 -8.30
CA SER A 689 24.90 -9.47 -7.03
C SER A 689 24.18 -10.83 -6.96
N ASP A 690 24.00 -11.35 -5.74
CA ASP A 690 23.26 -12.60 -5.50
C ASP A 690 21.80 -12.52 -5.96
N TYR A 691 21.22 -11.32 -5.96
CA TYR A 691 19.87 -11.09 -6.46
C TYR A 691 19.77 -11.34 -7.96
N ALA A 692 20.69 -10.77 -8.76
CA ALA A 692 20.73 -11.01 -10.20
C ALA A 692 21.06 -12.49 -10.52
N LYS A 693 21.85 -13.16 -9.67
CA LYS A 693 22.13 -14.60 -9.81
C LYS A 693 20.98 -15.50 -9.39
N SER A 694 20.02 -14.97 -8.61
CA SER A 694 18.92 -15.76 -8.06
C SER A 694 18.01 -16.34 -9.14
N SER A 695 17.45 -17.52 -8.86
CA SER A 695 16.46 -18.16 -9.74
C SER A 695 15.22 -17.29 -9.94
N TRP A 696 14.89 -16.45 -8.97
CA TRP A 696 13.79 -15.48 -9.09
C TRP A 696 14.09 -14.44 -10.17
N TYR A 697 15.26 -13.79 -10.13
CA TYR A 697 15.62 -12.80 -11.15
C TYR A 697 15.70 -13.45 -12.52
N LYS A 698 16.39 -14.59 -12.64
CA LYS A 698 16.47 -15.34 -13.90
C LYS A 698 15.09 -15.72 -14.44
N LYS A 699 14.16 -16.15 -13.58
CA LYS A 699 12.81 -16.51 -14.01
C LYS A 699 12.02 -15.31 -14.52
N ASN A 700 12.12 -14.15 -13.87
CA ASN A 700 11.34 -12.96 -14.27
C ASN A 700 12.02 -12.14 -15.38
N ALA A 701 13.36 -12.14 -15.45
CA ALA A 701 14.13 -11.42 -16.47
C ALA A 701 14.30 -12.26 -17.75
N ALA A 702 14.50 -13.58 -17.65
CA ALA A 702 14.69 -14.44 -18.82
C ALA A 702 13.38 -14.79 -19.52
N GLU A 703 12.21 -14.74 -18.86
CA GLU A 703 10.93 -14.98 -19.55
C GLU A 703 10.72 -13.98 -20.69
N GLU A 704 11.04 -12.69 -20.50
CA GLU A 704 10.94 -11.68 -21.56
C GLU A 704 11.96 -11.91 -22.70
N VAL A 705 13.20 -12.28 -22.36
CA VAL A 705 14.26 -12.53 -23.37
C VAL A 705 13.99 -13.80 -24.15
N PHE A 706 13.53 -14.88 -23.50
CA PHE A 706 13.20 -16.13 -24.18
C PHE A 706 11.96 -15.98 -25.06
N GLU A 707 10.97 -15.19 -24.66
CA GLU A 707 9.76 -14.97 -25.47
C GLU A 707 10.05 -14.05 -26.67
N GLN A 708 10.93 -13.04 -26.52
CA GLN A 708 11.43 -12.23 -27.63
C GLN A 708 12.33 -13.03 -28.58
N GLN A 709 13.22 -13.87 -28.07
CA GLN A 709 14.08 -14.72 -28.89
C GLN A 709 13.31 -15.87 -29.56
N ALA A 710 12.33 -16.47 -28.89
CA ALA A 710 11.48 -17.51 -29.48
C ALA A 710 10.54 -16.94 -30.55
N SER A 711 10.04 -15.71 -30.39
CA SER A 711 9.25 -15.04 -31.42
C SER A 711 10.11 -14.55 -32.60
N ALA A 712 11.34 -14.07 -32.36
CA ALA A 712 12.30 -13.77 -33.43
C ALA A 712 12.75 -15.04 -34.18
N ALA A 713 13.06 -16.11 -33.46
CA ALA A 713 13.44 -17.39 -34.04
C ALA A 713 12.28 -18.04 -34.79
N GLY A 714 11.05 -18.01 -34.25
CA GLY A 714 9.85 -18.50 -34.92
C GLY A 714 9.48 -17.70 -36.17
N GLY A 715 9.67 -16.38 -36.13
CA GLY A 715 9.53 -15.50 -37.29
C GLY A 715 10.54 -15.82 -38.39
N GLN A 716 11.82 -15.96 -38.04
CA GLN A 716 12.87 -16.37 -38.97
C GLN A 716 12.65 -17.79 -39.52
N GLN A 717 12.13 -18.72 -38.71
CA GLN A 717 11.84 -20.09 -39.17
C GLN A 717 10.65 -20.10 -40.14
N MET A 718 9.63 -19.27 -39.91
CA MET A 718 8.47 -19.17 -40.78
C MET A 718 8.79 -18.41 -42.08
N GLU A 719 9.65 -17.39 -42.02
CA GLU A 719 10.15 -16.67 -43.19
C GLU A 719 11.08 -17.58 -44.02
N MET A 720 11.93 -18.40 -43.36
CA MET A 720 12.74 -19.42 -44.03
C MET A 720 11.86 -20.52 -44.65
N LEU A 721 10.81 -20.99 -43.97
CA LEU A 721 9.86 -21.96 -44.53
C LEU A 721 9.07 -21.39 -45.71
N GLN A 722 8.65 -20.13 -45.64
CA GLN A 722 8.02 -19.43 -46.77
C GLN A 722 8.98 -19.26 -47.94
N TYR A 723 10.23 -18.86 -47.68
CA TYR A 723 11.29 -18.77 -48.68
C TYR A 723 11.55 -20.13 -49.34
N THR A 724 11.61 -21.19 -48.55
CA THR A 724 11.82 -22.57 -49.03
C THR A 724 10.62 -23.07 -49.84
N ALA A 725 9.39 -22.70 -49.46
CA ALA A 725 8.18 -23.01 -50.21
C ALA A 725 8.07 -22.21 -51.52
N THR A 726 8.55 -20.97 -51.58
CA THR A 726 8.67 -20.22 -52.83
C THR A 726 9.77 -20.78 -53.73
N LEU A 727 10.90 -21.20 -53.16
CA LEU A 727 11.97 -21.84 -53.91
C LEU A 727 11.51 -23.18 -54.49
N SER A 728 10.78 -24.00 -53.72
CA SER A 728 10.25 -25.28 -54.21
C SER A 728 9.20 -25.09 -55.31
N ARG A 729 8.38 -24.02 -55.24
CA ARG A 729 7.46 -23.64 -56.31
C ARG A 729 8.19 -23.14 -57.57
N GLN A 730 9.30 -22.43 -57.42
CA GLN A 730 10.13 -22.02 -58.56
C GLN A 730 10.84 -23.21 -59.21
N VAL A 731 11.42 -24.12 -58.42
CA VAL A 731 12.05 -25.36 -58.90
C VAL A 731 11.01 -26.29 -59.55
N SER A 732 9.80 -26.39 -59.00
CA SER A 732 8.70 -27.13 -59.62
C SER A 732 8.25 -26.52 -60.95
N LYS A 733 8.22 -25.18 -61.05
CA LYS A 733 7.92 -24.47 -62.31
C LYS A 733 9.03 -24.62 -63.35
N GLN A 734 10.29 -24.65 -62.93
CA GLN A 734 11.42 -24.95 -63.81
C GLN A 734 11.39 -26.40 -64.29
N SER A 735 11.19 -27.38 -63.39
CA SER A 735 11.08 -28.80 -63.73
C SER A 735 9.92 -29.09 -64.70
N LYS A 736 8.77 -28.40 -64.54
CA LYS A 736 7.65 -28.50 -65.49
C LYS A 736 7.92 -27.84 -66.84
N ARG A 737 8.78 -26.82 -66.90
CA ARG A 737 9.25 -26.22 -68.17
C ARG A 737 10.31 -27.09 -68.85
N SER A 738 11.12 -27.82 -68.09
CA SER A 738 12.10 -28.79 -68.63
C SER A 738 11.43 -30.04 -69.22
N ALA A 739 10.28 -30.45 -68.70
CA ALA A 739 9.57 -31.65 -69.15
C ALA A 739 8.69 -31.45 -70.41
N SER A 740 8.49 -30.22 -70.88
CA SER A 740 7.68 -29.95 -72.09
C SER A 740 8.49 -29.61 -73.35
N ALA A 741 9.82 -29.77 -73.31
CA ALA A 741 10.70 -29.42 -74.43
C ALA A 741 11.48 -30.64 -74.94
N THR A 742 10.78 -31.53 -75.65
CA THR A 742 11.40 -32.51 -76.55
C THR A 742 10.67 -32.52 -77.89
N ARG A 743 11.09 -31.65 -78.82
CA ARG A 743 11.15 -31.97 -80.25
C ARG A 743 11.96 -30.95 -81.06
N ASN A 744 12.92 -31.52 -81.80
CA ASN A 744 13.69 -31.04 -82.94
C ASN A 744 14.86 -30.05 -82.76
N PRO A 745 16.00 -30.34 -83.40
CA PRO A 745 17.20 -29.50 -83.42
C PRO A 745 17.25 -28.64 -84.68
N THR A 746 17.62 -27.37 -84.54
CA THR A 746 18.61 -26.64 -85.36
C THR A 746 18.54 -25.15 -85.01
N ASP A 747 19.73 -24.56 -84.89
CA ASP A 747 20.06 -23.13 -84.98
C ASP A 747 19.89 -22.21 -83.76
N VAL A 748 21.07 -21.73 -83.31
CA VAL A 748 21.46 -20.33 -83.08
C VAL A 748 20.66 -19.52 -82.04
N GLU A 749 21.27 -19.24 -80.87
CA GLU A 749 21.76 -17.90 -80.44
C GLU A 749 22.18 -17.91 -78.94
N HIS A 750 23.30 -17.24 -78.63
CA HIS A 750 23.88 -17.13 -77.29
C HIS A 750 23.05 -16.21 -76.37
N SER A 751 22.64 -16.72 -75.20
CA SER A 751 22.14 -15.92 -74.08
C SER A 751 22.88 -16.28 -72.78
N HIS A 752 23.37 -15.24 -72.10
CA HIS A 752 24.13 -15.30 -70.86
C HIS A 752 23.28 -15.81 -69.68
N VAL A 753 23.84 -16.73 -68.89
CA VAL A 753 23.37 -17.17 -67.57
C VAL A 753 24.24 -16.49 -66.51
N PRO A 754 23.69 -15.89 -65.44
CA PRO A 754 24.49 -15.27 -64.39
C PRO A 754 24.96 -16.30 -63.35
N GLU A 755 26.24 -16.20 -62.99
CA GLU A 755 26.92 -17.03 -62.01
C GLU A 755 27.03 -16.27 -60.68
N GLU A 756 26.05 -16.45 -59.79
CA GLU A 756 26.13 -16.03 -58.38
C GLU A 756 26.69 -17.20 -57.55
N LEU A 757 28.01 -17.24 -57.34
CA LEU A 757 28.62 -18.14 -56.36
C LEU A 757 29.81 -17.51 -55.62
N THR A 758 29.57 -16.40 -54.91
CA THR A 758 30.52 -15.83 -53.93
C THR A 758 29.85 -15.41 -52.63
N HIS A 759 28.97 -16.26 -52.09
CA HIS A 759 28.38 -16.08 -50.74
C HIS A 759 28.79 -17.17 -49.73
N VAL A 760 29.78 -18.02 -50.06
CA VAL A 760 30.21 -19.15 -49.22
C VAL A 760 31.28 -18.77 -48.19
N HIS A 761 32.02 -17.67 -48.38
CA HIS A 761 33.06 -17.26 -47.44
C HIS A 761 32.57 -16.46 -46.21
N VAL A 762 31.37 -15.86 -46.28
CA VAL A 762 30.77 -15.13 -45.15
C VAL A 762 29.98 -16.08 -44.22
N LEU A 763 29.34 -17.11 -44.77
CA LEU A 763 28.72 -18.18 -43.97
C LEU A 763 29.74 -19.06 -43.24
N LYS A 764 30.97 -19.20 -43.76
CA LYS A 764 32.04 -19.95 -43.11
C LYS A 764 32.53 -19.27 -41.82
N ARG A 765 32.61 -17.94 -41.78
CA ARG A 765 32.97 -17.18 -40.56
C ARG A 765 31.87 -17.19 -39.50
N SER A 766 30.60 -17.13 -39.92
CA SER A 766 29.47 -17.21 -38.97
C SER A 766 29.30 -18.61 -38.37
N CYS A 767 29.70 -19.66 -39.09
CA CYS A 767 29.69 -21.04 -38.60
C CYS A 767 30.88 -21.34 -37.65
N GLU A 768 32.05 -20.76 -37.91
CA GLU A 768 33.22 -20.86 -37.01
C GLU A 768 32.96 -20.17 -35.66
N GLN A 769 32.25 -19.05 -35.66
CA GLN A 769 31.87 -18.33 -34.43
C GLN A 769 30.82 -19.10 -33.60
N CYS A 770 29.86 -19.77 -34.25
CA CYS A 770 28.88 -20.65 -33.61
C CYS A 770 29.52 -21.95 -33.06
N HIS A 771 30.53 -22.49 -33.73
CA HIS A 771 31.31 -23.62 -33.22
C HIS A 771 32.17 -23.23 -32.00
N GLN A 772 32.66 -22.00 -31.94
CA GLN A 772 33.46 -21.49 -30.83
C GLN A 772 32.60 -21.23 -29.57
N GLU A 773 31.38 -20.73 -29.72
CA GLU A 773 30.41 -20.58 -28.61
C GLU A 773 29.88 -21.92 -28.09
N ARG A 774 29.71 -22.93 -28.98
CA ARG A 774 29.39 -24.31 -28.57
C ARG A 774 30.55 -24.98 -27.85
N ALA A 775 31.79 -24.74 -28.27
CA ALA A 775 32.98 -25.26 -27.58
C ALA A 775 33.14 -24.64 -26.18
N GLN A 776 32.85 -23.35 -26.02
CA GLN A 776 32.87 -22.66 -24.73
C GLN A 776 31.73 -23.14 -23.80
N SER A 777 30.52 -23.31 -24.33
CA SER A 777 29.39 -23.86 -23.57
C SER A 777 29.59 -25.33 -23.18
N SER A 778 30.24 -26.12 -24.03
CA SER A 778 30.58 -27.51 -23.76
C SER A 778 31.72 -27.65 -22.74
N ALA A 779 32.72 -26.77 -22.76
CA ALA A 779 33.78 -26.73 -21.76
C ALA A 779 33.23 -26.32 -20.38
N TYR A 780 32.27 -25.40 -20.35
CA TYR A 780 31.58 -25.00 -19.12
C TYR A 780 30.67 -26.11 -18.58
N ALA A 781 29.98 -26.84 -19.45
CA ALA A 781 29.19 -28.02 -19.06
C ALA A 781 30.06 -29.19 -18.56
N ALA A 782 31.26 -29.39 -19.14
CA ALA A 782 32.21 -30.40 -18.70
C ALA A 782 32.83 -30.09 -17.33
N LEU A 783 33.06 -28.81 -17.01
CA LEU A 783 33.52 -28.36 -15.68
C LEU A 783 32.44 -28.58 -14.61
N VAL A 784 31.17 -28.34 -14.93
CA VAL A 784 30.04 -28.55 -14.02
C VAL A 784 29.71 -30.04 -13.83
N SER A 785 29.97 -30.88 -14.85
CA SER A 785 29.76 -32.33 -14.76
C SER A 785 30.91 -33.09 -14.07
N ALA A 786 32.09 -32.48 -13.94
CA ALA A 786 33.23 -33.08 -13.23
C ALA A 786 33.09 -33.07 -11.69
N GLU A 787 32.20 -32.24 -11.13
CA GLU A 787 31.93 -32.18 -9.67
C GLU A 787 30.93 -33.25 -9.19
N ASP A 788 30.11 -33.81 -10.07
CA ASP A 788 29.04 -34.79 -9.72
C ASP A 788 29.46 -36.26 -9.89
N GLY A 789 30.72 -36.51 -10.24
CA GLY A 789 31.20 -37.80 -10.76
C GLY A 789 31.98 -38.70 -9.81
N GLN A 790 31.77 -38.70 -8.49
CA GLN A 790 32.33 -39.73 -7.61
C GLN A 790 31.42 -40.04 -6.41
N GLN A 791 30.38 -40.85 -6.61
CA GLN A 791 29.76 -41.64 -5.53
C GLN A 791 28.88 -42.76 -6.13
N GLN A 792 29.38 -44.00 -6.11
CA GLN A 792 28.68 -45.23 -5.72
C GLN A 792 29.26 -46.47 -6.42
N GLN A 793 30.06 -47.24 -5.66
CA GLN A 793 29.92 -48.69 -5.56
C GLN A 793 30.80 -49.17 -4.40
N THR A 794 30.19 -49.81 -3.39
CA THR A 794 30.57 -51.16 -2.94
C THR A 794 29.69 -51.62 -1.77
N ALA A 795 29.13 -52.83 -1.93
CA ALA A 795 28.62 -53.69 -0.86
C ALA A 795 29.79 -54.50 -0.23
N LYS A 796 29.63 -54.88 1.05
CA LYS A 796 30.47 -55.78 1.88
C LYS A 796 30.12 -57.28 1.57
N PRO A 797 30.86 -58.35 1.99
CA PRO A 797 31.92 -58.39 3.04
C PRO A 797 33.10 -59.40 2.92
N GLN A 798 34.01 -59.29 3.91
CA GLN A 798 34.84 -60.30 4.63
C GLN A 798 36.39 -60.30 4.51
N ASP A 799 36.97 -60.11 5.70
CA ASP A 799 38.11 -60.74 6.40
C ASP A 799 39.59 -60.62 5.94
N LEU A 800 40.38 -60.27 6.98
CA LEU A 800 41.83 -60.42 7.24
C LEU A 800 42.83 -59.27 6.91
N PRO A 801 43.89 -59.12 7.73
CA PRO A 801 44.59 -57.86 7.99
C PRO A 801 45.99 -57.81 7.38
N GLN A 802 46.52 -56.59 7.17
CA GLN A 802 47.84 -56.13 7.64
C GLN A 802 48.24 -54.80 6.97
N ASP A 803 48.38 -53.79 7.83
CA ASP A 803 49.50 -52.84 7.93
C ASP A 803 49.94 -52.04 6.70
N ALA A 804 49.37 -50.83 6.53
CA ALA A 804 50.09 -49.59 6.17
C ALA A 804 49.14 -48.36 6.02
N GLU A 805 49.27 -47.35 6.89
CA GLU A 805 48.77 -45.96 6.67
C GLU A 805 49.89 -45.03 7.14
N THR A 806 50.49 -44.07 6.41
CA THR A 806 50.11 -43.17 5.30
C THR A 806 49.05 -42.12 5.64
N ILE A 807 49.54 -41.04 6.26
CA ILE A 807 49.20 -39.61 6.13
C ILE A 807 47.72 -39.28 5.79
N GLN A 808 46.99 -38.89 6.83
CA GLN A 808 45.64 -38.34 6.77
C GLN A 808 45.64 -36.86 6.33
N GLY A 809 44.94 -36.56 5.24
CA GLY A 809 44.44 -35.21 4.94
C GLY A 809 43.02 -35.02 5.52
N PRO A 810 42.62 -33.80 5.92
CA PRO A 810 41.37 -33.57 6.64
C PRO A 810 40.17 -33.69 5.68
N THR A 811 39.25 -34.57 6.04
CA THR A 811 37.99 -34.84 5.33
C THR A 811 36.95 -33.74 5.58
N PHE A 812 36.53 -33.06 4.51
CA PHE A 812 35.57 -31.95 4.52
C PHE A 812 34.10 -32.37 4.81
N ASN A 813 33.81 -33.68 4.87
CA ASN A 813 32.47 -34.20 5.18
C ASN A 813 32.08 -34.11 6.67
N GLY A 814 33.03 -33.85 7.58
CA GLY A 814 32.75 -33.73 9.02
C GLY A 814 31.94 -32.48 9.39
N LEU A 815 32.11 -31.38 8.64
CA LEU A 815 31.50 -30.08 9.00
C LEU A 815 29.98 -30.09 8.83
N SER A 816 29.46 -30.83 7.84
CA SER A 816 28.01 -30.95 7.61
C SER A 816 27.33 -31.78 8.69
N GLN A 817 27.97 -32.86 9.17
CA GLN A 817 27.44 -33.67 10.26
C GLN A 817 27.49 -32.94 11.60
N GLU A 818 28.57 -32.21 11.89
CA GLU A 818 28.68 -31.44 13.13
C GLU A 818 27.63 -30.31 13.19
N LEU A 819 27.34 -29.69 12.04
CA LEU A 819 26.30 -28.66 11.95
C LEU A 819 24.90 -29.27 12.11
N GLU A 820 24.64 -30.42 11.49
CA GLU A 820 23.38 -31.15 11.65
C GLU A 820 23.16 -31.59 13.10
N GLU A 821 24.21 -32.05 13.78
CA GLU A 821 24.17 -32.43 15.19
C GLU A 821 23.92 -31.22 16.10
N LYS A 822 24.51 -30.05 15.80
CA LYS A 822 24.21 -28.78 16.48
C LYS A 822 22.77 -28.32 16.27
N TYR A 823 22.21 -28.50 15.07
CA TYR A 823 20.80 -28.20 14.83
C TYR A 823 19.88 -29.17 15.59
N GLN A 824 20.16 -30.47 15.55
CA GLN A 824 19.36 -31.47 16.25
C GLN A 824 19.39 -31.27 17.78
N THR A 825 20.55 -30.94 18.36
CA THR A 825 20.67 -30.61 19.79
C THR A 825 19.91 -29.34 20.16
N THR A 826 19.95 -28.30 19.31
CA THR A 826 19.18 -27.07 19.52
C THR A 826 17.67 -27.32 19.48
N VAL A 827 17.20 -28.13 18.53
CA VAL A 827 15.78 -28.52 18.43
C VAL A 827 15.33 -29.32 19.65
N ARG A 828 16.14 -30.26 20.15
CA ARG A 828 15.83 -31.00 21.39
C ARG A 828 15.75 -30.06 22.60
N ARG A 829 16.66 -29.10 22.72
CA ARG A 829 16.65 -28.10 23.80
C ARG A 829 15.39 -27.24 23.77
N LEU A 830 15.02 -26.74 22.59
CA LEU A 830 13.81 -25.92 22.41
C LEU A 830 12.53 -26.71 22.72
N LYS A 831 12.45 -28.00 22.32
CA LYS A 831 11.33 -28.87 22.68
C LYS A 831 11.21 -29.09 24.19
N GLN A 832 12.33 -29.25 24.90
CA GLN A 832 12.33 -29.38 26.36
C GLN A 832 11.87 -28.09 27.05
N GLN A 833 12.32 -26.92 26.58
CA GLN A 833 11.88 -25.62 27.08
C GLN A 833 10.37 -25.42 26.88
N LEU A 834 9.85 -25.75 25.69
CA LEU A 834 8.41 -25.67 25.41
C LEU A 834 7.59 -26.55 26.36
N GLN A 835 8.01 -27.79 26.60
CA GLN A 835 7.32 -28.68 27.55
C GLN A 835 7.38 -28.17 29.00
N GLN A 836 8.47 -27.53 29.39
CA GLN A 836 8.62 -26.96 30.73
C GLN A 836 7.68 -25.76 30.93
N GLU A 837 7.61 -24.86 29.95
CA GLU A 837 6.69 -23.72 29.95
C GLU A 837 5.22 -24.19 29.93
N GLN A 838 4.88 -25.20 29.14
CA GLN A 838 3.54 -25.79 29.13
C GLN A 838 3.14 -26.36 30.50
N LYS A 839 4.06 -27.05 31.20
CA LYS A 839 3.81 -27.53 32.57
C LYS A 839 3.64 -26.39 33.57
N GLN A 840 4.42 -25.31 33.44
CA GLN A 840 4.26 -24.13 34.30
C GLN A 840 2.92 -23.42 34.05
N ALA A 841 2.53 -23.23 32.79
CA ALA A 841 1.24 -22.65 32.44
C ALA A 841 0.07 -23.50 32.95
N ALA A 842 0.13 -24.83 32.80
CA ALA A 842 -0.88 -25.73 33.34
C ALA A 842 -0.97 -25.67 34.88
N LYS A 843 0.18 -25.53 35.58
CA LYS A 843 0.21 -25.35 37.03
C LYS A 843 -0.39 -24.02 37.47
N MET A 844 -0.11 -22.94 36.74
CA MET A 844 -0.70 -21.62 37.00
C MET A 844 -2.22 -21.61 36.77
N ARG A 845 -2.71 -22.30 35.72
CA ARG A 845 -4.15 -22.49 35.50
C ARG A 845 -4.80 -23.27 36.64
N ALA A 846 -4.20 -24.36 37.09
CA ALA A 846 -4.74 -25.14 38.22
C ALA A 846 -4.75 -24.36 39.55
N ILE A 847 -3.83 -23.41 39.75
CA ILE A 847 -3.82 -22.51 40.91
C ILE A 847 -4.91 -21.44 40.77
N ALA A 848 -5.06 -20.83 39.59
CA ALA A 848 -6.10 -19.85 39.30
C ALA A 848 -7.49 -20.48 39.44
N ASP A 849 -7.72 -21.64 38.84
CA ASP A 849 -9.00 -22.36 38.93
C ASP A 849 -9.40 -22.63 40.38
N ARG A 850 -8.44 -22.96 41.26
CA ARG A 850 -8.66 -23.15 42.71
C ARG A 850 -8.92 -21.86 43.48
N GLN A 851 -8.40 -20.72 43.04
CA GLN A 851 -8.63 -19.42 43.69
C GLN A 851 -9.99 -18.80 43.30
N PHE A 852 -10.57 -19.22 42.17
CA PHE A 852 -11.83 -18.68 41.64
C PHE A 852 -13.01 -19.65 41.73
N THR A 853 -12.86 -20.85 42.34
CA THR A 853 -13.98 -21.81 42.46
C THR A 853 -14.92 -21.58 43.63
N GLU A 854 -14.60 -20.67 44.55
CA GLU A 854 -15.54 -20.27 45.61
C GLU A 854 -16.25 -18.98 45.14
N PRO A 855 -17.44 -19.09 44.51
CA PRO A 855 -18.21 -17.91 44.15
C PRO A 855 -18.46 -17.09 45.41
N SER A 856 -18.23 -15.78 45.33
CA SER A 856 -18.54 -14.91 46.47
C SER A 856 -20.04 -15.03 46.79
N GLU A 857 -20.41 -14.91 48.08
CA GLU A 857 -21.82 -15.03 48.50
C GLU A 857 -22.74 -14.06 47.71
N LEU A 858 -22.22 -12.89 47.33
CA LEU A 858 -22.93 -11.89 46.54
C LEU A 858 -23.07 -12.30 45.06
N GLU A 859 -22.10 -13.02 44.51
CA GLU A 859 -22.17 -13.60 43.16
C GLU A 859 -23.19 -14.74 43.11
N ALA A 860 -23.20 -15.63 44.10
CA ALA A 860 -24.21 -16.68 44.21
C ALA A 860 -25.63 -16.09 44.26
N PHE A 861 -25.82 -15.03 45.05
CA PHE A 861 -27.10 -14.33 45.16
C PHE A 861 -27.48 -13.56 43.87
N PHE A 862 -26.51 -12.95 43.19
CA PHE A 862 -26.75 -12.32 41.89
C PHE A 862 -27.18 -13.34 40.83
N LEU A 863 -26.56 -14.52 40.81
CA LEU A 863 -26.94 -15.62 39.91
C LEU A 863 -28.36 -16.11 40.20
N GLU A 864 -28.76 -16.20 41.47
CA GLU A 864 -30.14 -16.53 41.86
C GLU A 864 -31.15 -15.49 41.32
N CYS A 865 -30.85 -14.20 41.46
CA CYS A 865 -31.67 -13.12 40.91
C CYS A 865 -31.77 -13.20 39.37
N VAL A 866 -30.66 -13.51 38.69
CA VAL A 866 -30.63 -13.69 37.23
C VAL A 866 -31.49 -14.88 36.82
N ASP A 867 -31.41 -16.00 37.53
CA ASP A 867 -32.18 -17.21 37.23
C ASP A 867 -33.68 -17.02 37.50
N GLN A 868 -34.05 -16.27 38.54
CA GLN A 868 -35.43 -15.85 38.76
C GLN A 868 -35.97 -15.05 37.57
N VAL A 869 -35.21 -14.08 37.05
CA VAL A 869 -35.63 -13.32 35.85
C VAL A 869 -35.65 -14.19 34.59
N LYS A 870 -34.74 -15.17 34.45
CA LYS A 870 -34.82 -16.16 33.35
C LYS A 870 -36.12 -16.95 33.42
N THR A 871 -36.56 -17.39 34.60
CA THR A 871 -37.83 -18.10 34.73
C THR A 871 -39.01 -17.26 34.24
N GLU A 872 -39.07 -15.97 34.60
CA GLU A 872 -40.12 -15.06 34.11
C GLU A 872 -40.05 -14.82 32.59
N ILE A 873 -38.85 -14.74 32.00
CA ILE A 873 -38.68 -14.68 30.54
C ILE A 873 -39.25 -15.95 29.89
N THR A 874 -38.97 -17.13 30.45
CA THR A 874 -39.52 -18.39 29.92
C THR A 874 -41.04 -18.46 30.04
N GLU A 875 -41.62 -17.95 31.13
CA GLU A 875 -43.07 -17.90 31.32
C GLU A 875 -43.74 -16.94 30.33
N ARG A 876 -43.18 -15.74 30.11
CA ARG A 876 -43.67 -14.82 29.08
C ARG A 876 -43.60 -15.41 27.68
N ARG A 877 -42.52 -16.14 27.36
CA ARG A 877 -42.38 -16.87 26.09
C ARG A 877 -43.46 -17.95 25.94
N LYS A 878 -43.75 -18.71 26.99
CA LYS A 878 -44.82 -19.73 27.01
C LYS A 878 -46.20 -19.09 26.81
N ALA A 879 -46.51 -18.02 27.54
CA ALA A 879 -47.78 -17.30 27.42
C ALA A 879 -48.00 -16.73 26.00
N ALA A 880 -46.96 -16.13 25.40
CA ALA A 880 -47.02 -15.64 24.02
C ALA A 880 -47.22 -16.78 22.99
N LEU A 881 -46.69 -17.97 23.27
CA LEU A 881 -46.90 -19.15 22.44
C LEU A 881 -48.35 -19.64 22.52
N GLU A 882 -48.93 -19.69 23.73
CA GLU A 882 -50.34 -20.08 23.93
C GLU A 882 -51.31 -19.08 23.31
N GLN A 883 -51.03 -17.79 23.42
CA GLN A 883 -51.83 -16.74 22.76
C GLN A 883 -51.80 -16.88 21.23
N ASN A 884 -50.63 -17.18 20.65
CA ASN A 884 -50.51 -17.46 19.22
C ASN A 884 -51.22 -18.75 18.79
N LYS A 885 -51.24 -19.78 19.64
CA LYS A 885 -52.03 -21.00 19.40
C LYS A 885 -53.53 -20.71 19.42
N ALA A 886 -54.01 -19.89 20.37
CA ALA A 886 -55.41 -19.50 20.46
C ALA A 886 -55.87 -18.68 19.23
N LEU A 887 -55.04 -17.76 18.75
CA LEU A 887 -55.31 -16.98 17.53
C LEU A 887 -55.37 -17.85 16.27
N ARG A 888 -54.62 -18.95 16.21
CA ARG A 888 -54.68 -19.93 15.11
C ARG A 888 -55.88 -20.86 15.19
N ALA A 889 -56.38 -21.15 16.40
CA ALA A 889 -57.55 -22.02 16.60
C ALA A 889 -58.88 -21.36 16.18
N GLY A 890 -58.93 -20.03 16.01
CA GLY A 890 -60.12 -19.29 15.57
C GLY A 890 -60.38 -19.27 14.06
N GLY A 891 -59.49 -19.86 13.24
CA GLY A 891 -59.67 -19.97 11.78
C GLY A 891 -60.18 -21.35 11.38
N GLU A 892 -61.50 -21.58 11.45
CA GLU A 892 -62.11 -22.78 10.88
C GLU A 892 -62.00 -22.77 9.35
N GLY A 893 -60.92 -23.34 8.84
CA GLY A 893 -60.74 -23.65 7.43
C GLY A 893 -60.14 -25.05 7.29
N LYS A 894 -60.98 -26.04 6.96
CA LYS A 894 -60.59 -27.43 6.64
C LYS A 894 -59.43 -27.46 5.63
N ALA A 895 -58.21 -27.68 6.10
CA ALA A 895 -57.09 -28.11 5.27
C ALA A 895 -56.48 -29.38 5.87
N ARG A 896 -56.57 -30.46 5.10
CA ARG A 896 -56.31 -31.84 5.49
C ARG A 896 -54.85 -32.18 5.18
N GLY A 897 -54.09 -32.47 6.22
CA GLY A 897 -53.03 -33.48 6.25
C GLY A 897 -51.72 -33.21 5.50
N TYR A 898 -50.72 -32.66 6.21
CA TYR A 898 -49.32 -33.09 6.16
C TYR A 898 -48.66 -32.76 7.54
N PRO A 899 -47.75 -33.59 8.08
CA PRO A 899 -46.99 -33.25 9.28
C PRO A 899 -45.95 -32.19 8.91
N GLU A 900 -46.32 -30.92 9.01
CA GLU A 900 -45.45 -29.79 8.74
C GLU A 900 -44.41 -29.66 9.87
N ALA A 901 -43.14 -29.84 9.52
CA ALA A 901 -42.02 -29.70 10.44
C ALA A 901 -42.05 -28.31 11.09
N LEU A 902 -41.93 -28.27 12.42
CA LEU A 902 -41.95 -27.05 13.22
C LEU A 902 -40.94 -26.03 12.64
N PRO A 903 -41.35 -24.80 12.28
CA PRO A 903 -40.43 -23.82 11.72
C PRO A 903 -39.21 -23.59 12.65
N PRO A 904 -37.98 -23.46 12.12
CA PRO A 904 -36.75 -23.41 12.92
C PRO A 904 -36.70 -22.28 13.97
N HIS A 905 -37.52 -21.23 13.84
CA HIS A 905 -37.63 -20.19 14.87
C HIS A 905 -38.34 -20.65 16.15
N LEU A 906 -39.19 -21.68 16.09
CA LEU A 906 -39.88 -22.25 17.26
C LEU A 906 -38.98 -23.19 18.07
N ALA A 907 -37.96 -23.80 17.45
CA ALA A 907 -36.95 -24.58 18.16
C ALA A 907 -36.08 -23.69 19.08
N LYS A 908 -35.90 -22.41 18.72
CA LYS A 908 -35.17 -21.42 19.52
C LYS A 908 -35.91 -21.02 20.80
N LEU A 909 -37.23 -21.22 20.86
CA LEU A 909 -38.06 -20.94 22.04
C LEU A 909 -37.95 -22.01 23.14
N ALA A 910 -37.40 -23.19 22.83
CA ALA A 910 -37.17 -24.27 23.79
C ALA A 910 -35.79 -24.22 24.49
N GLN A 911 -34.89 -23.32 24.05
CA GLN A 911 -33.57 -23.14 24.65
C GLN A 911 -33.66 -22.24 25.89
N THR A 912 -32.80 -22.49 26.87
CA THR A 912 -32.65 -21.64 28.06
C THR A 912 -32.29 -20.21 27.64
N PRO A 913 -32.91 -19.16 28.23
CA PRO A 913 -32.63 -17.78 27.84
C PRO A 913 -31.16 -17.45 28.06
N THR A 914 -30.53 -16.91 27.04
CA THR A 914 -29.17 -16.35 27.11
C THR A 914 -29.23 -14.88 27.57
N LEU A 915 -28.11 -14.29 28.00
CA LEU A 915 -28.09 -12.89 28.46
C LEU A 915 -28.48 -11.89 27.35
N ASP A 916 -28.30 -12.26 26.08
CA ASP A 916 -28.73 -11.45 24.94
C ASP A 916 -30.26 -11.40 24.79
N ASP A 917 -30.98 -12.35 25.39
CA ASP A 917 -32.44 -12.38 25.42
C ASP A 917 -33.04 -11.42 26.47
N PHE A 918 -32.21 -10.84 27.34
CA PHE A 918 -32.67 -9.93 28.39
C PHE A 918 -32.96 -8.55 27.81
N THR A 919 -34.22 -8.13 27.96
CA THR A 919 -34.62 -6.75 27.65
C THR A 919 -34.07 -5.77 28.69
N VAL A 920 -34.06 -4.47 28.38
CA VAL A 920 -33.63 -3.43 29.33
C VAL A 920 -34.44 -3.46 30.64
N THR A 921 -35.72 -3.80 30.55
CA THR A 921 -36.61 -3.99 31.71
C THR A 921 -36.22 -5.20 32.55
N ASP A 922 -35.80 -6.30 31.92
CA ASP A 922 -35.37 -7.50 32.64
C ASP A 922 -34.06 -7.26 33.39
N ARG A 923 -33.12 -6.55 32.75
CA ARG A 923 -31.86 -6.14 33.38
C ARG A 923 -32.10 -5.22 34.57
N ARG A 924 -33.04 -4.27 34.45
CA ARG A 924 -33.45 -3.41 35.57
C ARG A 924 -34.05 -4.24 36.70
N LYS A 925 -34.90 -5.22 36.37
CA LYS A 925 -35.55 -6.10 37.35
C LYS A 925 -34.56 -6.99 38.10
N VAL A 926 -33.51 -7.50 37.44
CA VAL A 926 -32.41 -8.22 38.14
C VAL A 926 -31.77 -7.32 39.20
N VAL A 927 -31.52 -6.05 38.86
CA VAL A 927 -30.92 -5.08 39.79
C VAL A 927 -31.89 -4.71 40.92
N GLU A 928 -33.18 -4.55 40.62
CA GLU A 928 -34.20 -4.31 41.64
C GLU A 928 -34.32 -5.49 42.62
N LEU A 929 -34.35 -6.73 42.12
CA LEU A 929 -34.35 -7.94 42.95
C LEU A 929 -33.10 -8.01 43.83
N LEU A 930 -31.92 -7.73 43.26
CA LEU A 930 -30.66 -7.70 43.97
C LEU A 930 -30.67 -6.68 45.13
N LEU A 931 -31.16 -5.47 44.87
CA LEU A 931 -31.20 -4.39 45.86
C LEU A 931 -32.35 -4.52 46.86
N SER A 932 -33.40 -5.29 46.53
CA SER A 932 -34.51 -5.57 47.44
C SER A 932 -34.19 -6.63 48.50
N SER A 933 -33.08 -7.35 48.32
CA SER A 933 -32.64 -8.37 49.27
C SER A 933 -32.07 -7.75 50.53
N GLU A 934 -32.72 -8.02 51.66
CA GLU A 934 -32.25 -7.60 52.98
C GLU A 934 -30.85 -8.14 53.28
N HIS A 935 -30.54 -9.36 52.81
CA HIS A 935 -29.20 -9.95 52.93
C HIS A 935 -28.12 -9.16 52.18
N VAL A 936 -28.42 -8.66 50.98
CA VAL A 936 -27.48 -7.83 50.21
C VAL A 936 -27.33 -6.46 50.85
N LEU A 937 -28.43 -5.87 51.33
CA LEU A 937 -28.39 -4.59 52.03
C LEU A 937 -27.62 -4.69 53.34
N GLN A 938 -27.78 -5.78 54.09
CA GLN A 938 -27.06 -6.03 55.33
C GLN A 938 -25.58 -6.34 55.07
N PHE A 939 -25.27 -7.14 54.05
CA PHE A 939 -23.89 -7.35 53.62
C PHE A 939 -23.20 -6.05 53.19
N LEU A 940 -23.89 -5.20 52.41
CA LEU A 940 -23.40 -3.88 52.02
C LEU A 940 -23.25 -2.98 53.24
N TYR A 941 -24.21 -2.99 54.18
CA TYR A 941 -24.19 -2.23 55.41
C TYR A 941 -23.00 -2.62 56.30
N ASP A 942 -22.75 -3.92 56.50
CA ASP A 942 -21.65 -4.43 57.33
C ASP A 942 -20.28 -4.12 56.71
N LYS A 943 -20.19 -4.01 55.38
CA LYS A 943 -18.98 -3.55 54.67
C LYS A 943 -18.82 -2.04 54.66
N LEU A 944 -19.93 -1.30 54.62
CA LEU A 944 -19.98 0.17 54.66
C LEU A 944 -19.66 0.73 56.05
N PHE A 945 -20.10 0.02 57.09
CA PHE A 945 -19.99 0.39 58.49
C PHE A 945 -19.39 -0.77 59.29
N PRO A 946 -18.12 -1.12 59.05
CA PRO A 946 -17.47 -2.17 59.82
C PRO A 946 -17.47 -1.77 61.30
N PRO A 947 -17.81 -2.69 62.23
CA PRO A 947 -17.80 -2.39 63.65
C PRO A 947 -16.40 -1.92 64.07
N GLU A 948 -16.35 -0.82 64.83
CA GLU A 948 -15.12 -0.12 65.26
C GLU A 948 -14.10 -1.01 65.98
N SER A 949 -14.50 -2.21 66.42
CA SER A 949 -13.62 -3.22 67.01
C SER A 949 -12.59 -3.82 66.03
N SER A 950 -12.68 -3.52 64.73
CA SER A 950 -11.75 -4.03 63.71
C SER A 950 -10.64 -3.04 63.30
N ALA A 951 -10.61 -1.84 63.90
CA ALA A 951 -9.61 -0.79 63.62
C ALA A 951 -8.53 -0.66 64.73
N GLN A 952 -8.24 -1.74 65.47
CA GLN A 952 -7.06 -1.83 66.35
C GLN A 952 -5.95 -2.65 65.71
#